data_AF-A0A2T5G8M6-F1
#
_entry.id   AF-A0A2T5G8M6-F1
#
_cell.length_a   1.000
_cell.length_b   1.000
_cell.length_c   1.000
_cell.angle_alpha   90.00
_cell.angle_beta   90.00
_cell.angle_gamma   90.00
#
_symmetry.space_group_name_H-M   'P 1'
#
loop_
_entity.id
_entity.type
_entity.pdbx_description
1 polymer ?
#
loop_
_entity_poly.entity_id
_entity_poly.type
_entity_poly.pdbx_seq_one_letter_code
_entity_poly.pdbx_strand_id
1 'polypeptide(L)'
;MLTTSLREPPSPEVRERLSRLADSYGLPVVPRRGRPWARLFAETGARWFLAVTESPPPHDLLLVLPDLPYPLFFHPGMALRRIKALREGKSDLMVQVSSARSGDVVFDATLGLGGDAAVWSFVVGESGAVTGVEGSLPIYVLFREGRTVYPFPDEDVRRAYLRIDARLGDFRDVLPGLPPASVDVVFFDPMFPAGSVPGSSTMAAVRRVALDSPLRREDVEAACRAARRLVLVKTSVRGTDFASLGLVPLLRRQGASFTYGLRECGPGAHGRDGSSRGEGVYECGGNPRGEGVYEREGRLRGEEGAAEKADDLAGAPLIALVGPTAVGKTALSLELAERFPLEIVNADAMQVYRGMEIGTDKVAPEIRRRIPHHLLDIRDPWESFSVAEYQKLALQAIREILARGRIPLLVGGTGLYVNAVVYYPDYDFSSPGRDPARRERWYALAEKVGPERLWERARALVPEVASVHPRDVRRTVRALERLGISPEGWEAEFSASGAPTGGQPVEPGGGDSAFAGSAPRGEGSLPPKKRRQSPFRLLFLGITMERTRLYRRIEARVDEQIARGLLEEARSLLEAGLDAEATALQALGYKELVPVLRGETTLEEAVRLIKRRTKQYAKRQLSWFRGLPDVRWFPWEEEVREESRKEIFALVAGFFCTGANST
;
A
#
# COMPACT_ATOMS: atom_id res chain seq x y z
N MET A 1 -11.33 -23.34 17.54
CA MET A 1 -11.13 -23.97 18.87
C MET A 1 -10.62 -22.92 19.85
N LEU A 2 -10.72 -23.16 21.16
CA LEU A 2 -10.18 -22.28 22.21
C LEU A 2 -8.85 -22.82 22.75
N THR A 3 -7.94 -21.93 23.13
CA THR A 3 -6.65 -22.27 23.75
C THR A 3 -6.17 -21.11 24.63
N THR A 4 -5.07 -21.31 25.35
CA THR A 4 -4.34 -20.25 26.06
C THR A 4 -3.12 -19.76 25.28
N SER A 5 -2.49 -18.68 25.75
CA SER A 5 -1.14 -18.28 25.34
C SER A 5 -0.04 -19.22 25.91
N LEU A 6 1.24 -18.88 25.69
CA LEU A 6 2.39 -19.74 26.03
C LEU A 6 2.60 -20.00 27.53
N ARG A 7 1.95 -19.22 28.43
CA ARG A 7 2.11 -19.39 29.88
C ARG A 7 1.38 -20.63 30.36
N GLU A 8 2.08 -21.50 31.09
CA GLU A 8 1.48 -22.64 31.79
C GLU A 8 1.99 -22.78 33.23
N PRO A 9 1.11 -23.09 34.20
CA PRO A 9 -0.35 -23.12 34.06
C PRO A 9 -0.93 -21.70 33.87
N PRO A 10 -2.07 -21.57 33.16
CA PRO A 10 -2.78 -20.29 33.04
C PRO A 10 -3.30 -19.82 34.41
N SER A 11 -3.40 -18.50 34.58
CA SER A 11 -3.99 -17.89 35.77
C SER A 11 -5.44 -18.35 36.01
N PRO A 12 -5.95 -18.27 37.25
CA PRO A 12 -7.35 -18.54 37.54
C PRO A 12 -8.31 -17.72 36.64
N GLU A 13 -8.00 -16.44 36.41
CA GLU A 13 -8.77 -15.53 35.57
C GLU A 13 -8.83 -15.99 34.11
N VAL A 14 -7.68 -16.38 33.53
CA VAL A 14 -7.63 -16.94 32.17
C VAL A 14 -8.41 -18.25 32.08
N ARG A 15 -8.33 -19.12 33.10
CA ARG A 15 -9.10 -20.39 33.13
C ARG A 15 -10.60 -20.16 33.18
N GLU A 16 -11.06 -19.26 34.04
CA GLU A 16 -12.47 -18.90 34.15
C GLU A 16 -13.00 -18.33 32.84
N ARG A 17 -12.26 -17.39 32.24
CA ARG A 17 -12.63 -16.81 30.95
C ARG A 17 -12.65 -17.85 29.83
N LEU A 18 -11.67 -18.74 29.79
CA LEU A 18 -11.60 -19.82 28.81
C LEU A 18 -12.81 -20.76 28.93
N SER A 19 -13.20 -21.13 30.16
CA SER A 19 -14.40 -21.95 30.42
C SER A 19 -15.67 -21.23 29.96
N ARG A 20 -15.84 -19.96 30.35
CA ARG A 20 -17.00 -19.16 29.96
C ARG A 20 -17.14 -19.05 28.44
N LEU A 21 -16.05 -18.83 27.71
CA LEU A 21 -16.08 -18.78 26.24
C LEU A 21 -16.38 -20.16 25.64
N ALA A 22 -15.86 -21.23 26.22
CA ALA A 22 -16.14 -22.59 25.77
C ALA A 22 -17.63 -22.93 25.90
N ASP A 23 -18.22 -22.62 27.05
CA ASP A 23 -19.63 -22.86 27.35
C ASP A 23 -20.54 -21.97 26.49
N SER A 24 -20.21 -20.68 26.36
CA SER A 24 -21.05 -19.70 25.63
C SER A 24 -21.12 -19.96 24.14
N TYR A 25 -20.06 -20.52 23.54
CA TYR A 25 -19.92 -20.69 22.10
C TYR A 25 -19.79 -22.16 21.66
N GLY A 26 -19.90 -23.11 22.59
CA GLY A 26 -19.76 -24.54 22.32
C GLY A 26 -18.39 -24.92 21.74
N LEU A 27 -17.33 -24.22 22.14
CA LEU A 27 -16.00 -24.36 21.53
C LEU A 27 -15.12 -25.32 22.34
N PRO A 28 -14.49 -26.33 21.69
CA PRO A 28 -13.58 -27.22 22.39
C PRO A 28 -12.33 -26.46 22.84
N VAL A 29 -11.89 -26.74 24.07
CA VAL A 29 -10.67 -26.21 24.66
C VAL A 29 -9.50 -27.16 24.43
N VAL A 30 -8.44 -26.64 23.81
CA VAL A 30 -7.19 -27.38 23.59
C VAL A 30 -6.08 -26.72 24.42
N PRO A 31 -5.42 -27.45 25.33
CA PRO A 31 -4.28 -26.92 26.08
C PRO A 31 -3.15 -26.47 25.15
N ARG A 32 -2.43 -25.39 25.45
CA ARG A 32 -1.34 -24.94 24.57
C ARG A 32 -0.08 -25.80 24.73
N ARG A 33 0.27 -26.17 25.96
CA ARG A 33 1.44 -26.96 26.38
C ARG A 33 2.78 -26.50 25.83
N GLY A 34 2.95 -25.17 25.73
CA GLY A 34 4.12 -24.55 25.13
C GLY A 34 4.34 -24.89 23.65
N ARG A 35 3.43 -25.63 23.00
CA ARG A 35 3.55 -26.03 21.60
C ARG A 35 3.53 -24.79 20.70
N PRO A 36 4.32 -24.72 19.62
CA PRO A 36 4.19 -23.68 18.60
C PRO A 36 2.85 -23.73 17.84
N TRP A 37 2.47 -22.67 17.12
CA TRP A 37 1.17 -22.59 16.43
C TRP A 37 1.06 -23.66 15.33
N ALA A 38 2.09 -23.78 14.49
CA ALA A 38 2.15 -24.79 13.43
C ALA A 38 1.88 -26.21 13.94
N ARG A 39 2.48 -26.58 15.07
CA ARG A 39 2.27 -27.89 15.70
C ARG A 39 0.84 -28.07 16.20
N LEU A 40 0.30 -27.06 16.87
CA LEU A 40 -1.06 -27.12 17.41
C LEU A 40 -2.11 -27.23 16.29
N PHE A 41 -1.92 -26.50 15.19
CA PHE A 41 -2.75 -26.62 14.00
C PHE A 41 -2.65 -28.00 13.33
N ALA A 42 -1.44 -28.53 13.20
CA ALA A 42 -1.22 -29.86 12.62
C ALA A 42 -1.86 -30.98 13.45
N GLU A 43 -1.79 -30.89 14.78
CA GLU A 43 -2.35 -31.90 15.70
C GLU A 43 -3.88 -31.86 15.77
N THR A 44 -4.50 -30.68 15.71
CA THR A 44 -5.96 -30.54 15.89
C THR A 44 -6.74 -30.47 14.59
N GLY A 45 -6.09 -30.16 13.48
CA GLY A 45 -6.75 -29.85 12.20
C GLY A 45 -7.63 -28.59 12.25
N ALA A 46 -7.45 -27.73 13.27
CA ALA A 46 -8.26 -26.52 13.41
C ALA A 46 -8.02 -25.53 12.25
N ARG A 47 -9.07 -24.84 11.79
CA ARG A 47 -8.92 -23.73 10.83
C ARG A 47 -8.49 -22.42 11.48
N TRP A 48 -8.78 -22.28 12.78
CA TRP A 48 -8.50 -21.10 13.58
C TRP A 48 -8.49 -21.45 15.08
N PHE A 49 -7.75 -20.67 15.86
CA PHE A 49 -7.82 -20.68 17.32
C PHE A 49 -8.24 -19.31 17.84
N LEU A 50 -9.04 -19.31 18.91
CA LEU A 50 -9.21 -18.18 19.80
C LEU A 50 -8.35 -18.43 21.04
N ALA A 51 -7.32 -17.62 21.23
CA ALA A 51 -6.37 -17.73 22.32
C ALA A 51 -6.68 -16.69 23.39
N VAL A 52 -7.02 -17.13 24.59
CA VAL A 52 -7.15 -16.28 25.78
C VAL A 52 -5.77 -16.08 26.37
N THR A 53 -5.41 -14.83 26.67
CA THR A 53 -4.07 -14.49 27.17
C THR A 53 -4.13 -13.78 28.51
N GLU A 54 -2.97 -13.70 29.17
CA GLU A 54 -2.76 -12.90 30.39
C GLU A 54 -2.51 -11.42 30.08
N SER A 55 -2.39 -11.05 28.79
CA SER A 55 -2.17 -9.68 28.40
C SER A 55 -3.44 -8.86 28.68
N PRO A 56 -3.30 -7.58 29.06
CA PRO A 56 -4.46 -6.71 29.21
C PRO A 56 -5.17 -6.52 27.86
N PRO A 57 -6.45 -6.11 27.86
CA PRO A 57 -7.12 -5.67 26.66
C PRO A 57 -6.30 -4.63 25.90
N PRO A 58 -6.26 -4.70 24.55
CA PRO A 58 -7.09 -5.54 23.70
C PRO A 58 -6.47 -6.90 23.33
N HIS A 59 -5.35 -7.29 23.94
CA HIS A 59 -4.60 -8.50 23.58
C HIS A 59 -4.97 -9.74 24.42
N ASP A 60 -6.00 -9.60 25.24
CA ASP A 60 -6.57 -10.60 26.13
C ASP A 60 -7.33 -11.72 25.39
N LEU A 61 -7.84 -11.42 24.19
CA LEU A 61 -8.44 -12.40 23.27
C LEU A 61 -7.88 -12.24 21.86
N LEU A 62 -7.25 -13.31 21.35
CA LEU A 62 -6.55 -13.31 20.08
C LEU A 62 -7.13 -14.34 19.11
N LEU A 63 -7.39 -13.96 17.87
CA LEU A 63 -7.68 -14.86 16.77
C LEU A 63 -6.39 -15.25 16.04
N VAL A 64 -6.07 -16.54 16.02
CA VAL A 64 -4.88 -17.10 15.40
C VAL A 64 -5.27 -17.91 14.17
N LEU A 65 -4.56 -17.71 13.06
CA LEU A 65 -4.70 -18.44 11.80
C LEU A 65 -3.37 -19.12 11.42
N PRO A 66 -3.39 -20.28 10.72
CA PRO A 66 -2.21 -21.13 10.50
C PRO A 66 -1.07 -20.50 9.69
N ASP A 67 -1.39 -19.57 8.79
CA ASP A 67 -0.42 -18.96 7.86
C ASP A 67 -0.33 -17.43 8.03
N LEU A 68 -0.51 -16.95 9.26
CA LEU A 68 -0.30 -15.56 9.62
C LEU A 68 0.84 -15.43 10.64
N PRO A 69 1.79 -14.50 10.41
CA PRO A 69 2.92 -14.33 11.31
C PRO A 69 2.52 -13.70 12.66
N TYR A 70 1.30 -13.15 12.78
CA TYR A 70 0.78 -12.55 14.00
C TYR A 70 -0.71 -12.89 14.22
N PRO A 71 -1.13 -12.95 15.50
CA PRO A 71 -2.53 -13.05 15.86
C PRO A 71 -3.29 -11.75 15.59
N LEU A 72 -4.60 -11.84 15.43
CA LEU A 72 -5.52 -10.71 15.32
C LEU A 72 -6.21 -10.48 16.65
N PHE A 73 -6.63 -9.25 16.91
CA PHE A 73 -7.45 -8.88 18.06
C PHE A 73 -8.53 -7.89 17.62
N PHE A 74 -9.54 -7.66 18.46
CA PHE A 74 -10.57 -6.68 18.16
C PHE A 74 -10.00 -5.26 18.19
N HIS A 75 -10.24 -4.48 17.13
CA HIS A 75 -9.86 -3.07 17.05
C HIS A 75 -10.98 -2.29 16.36
N PRO A 76 -11.34 -1.08 16.80
CA PRO A 76 -12.46 -0.30 16.26
C PRO A 76 -12.26 0.24 14.83
N GLY A 77 -11.17 -0.14 14.17
CA GLY A 77 -10.82 0.25 12.82
C GLY A 77 -10.98 1.74 12.51
N MET A 78 -11.61 2.03 11.37
CA MET A 78 -11.88 3.40 10.91
C MET A 78 -13.08 4.06 11.60
N ALA A 79 -13.86 3.33 12.41
CA ALA A 79 -15.05 3.88 13.06
C ALA A 79 -14.70 5.08 13.96
N LEU A 80 -13.58 5.00 14.69
CA LEU A 80 -13.07 6.10 15.52
C LEU A 80 -12.92 7.40 14.70
N ARG A 81 -12.28 7.32 13.53
CA ARG A 81 -12.06 8.49 12.66
C ARG A 81 -13.36 8.98 12.03
N ARG A 82 -14.26 8.07 11.65
CA ARG A 82 -15.53 8.39 10.99
C ARG A 82 -16.52 9.06 11.96
N ILE A 83 -16.67 8.53 13.17
CA ILE A 83 -17.51 9.11 14.23
C ILE A 83 -16.98 10.49 14.63
N LYS A 84 -15.66 10.63 14.82
CA LYS A 84 -15.04 11.94 15.10
C LYS A 84 -15.32 12.95 13.97
N ALA A 85 -15.19 12.54 12.71
CA ALA A 85 -15.48 13.41 11.58
C ALA A 85 -16.96 13.86 11.55
N LEU A 86 -17.90 12.96 11.82
CA LEU A 86 -19.33 13.28 11.90
C LEU A 86 -19.63 14.29 13.02
N ARG A 87 -18.99 14.15 14.19
CA ARG A 87 -19.10 15.13 15.29
C ARG A 87 -18.61 16.52 14.91
N GLU A 88 -17.57 16.59 14.09
CA GLU A 88 -17.01 17.84 13.58
C GLU A 88 -17.84 18.43 12.42
N GLY A 89 -19.04 17.90 12.15
CA GLY A 89 -19.91 18.34 11.05
C GLY A 89 -19.43 17.94 9.67
N LYS A 90 -18.43 17.04 9.57
CA LYS A 90 -17.94 16.53 8.28
C LYS A 90 -18.85 15.42 7.78
N SER A 91 -18.90 15.28 6.46
CA SER A 91 -19.71 14.26 5.80
C SER A 91 -19.08 12.87 5.84
N ASP A 92 -19.87 11.84 6.18
CA ASP A 92 -19.56 10.44 5.88
C ASP A 92 -20.37 9.96 4.68
N LEU A 93 -19.73 9.37 3.67
CA LEU A 93 -20.38 9.01 2.41
C LEU A 93 -21.51 7.99 2.63
N MET A 94 -21.32 6.99 3.50
CA MET A 94 -22.32 5.97 3.81
C MET A 94 -23.59 6.60 4.40
N VAL A 95 -23.40 7.59 5.29
CA VAL A 95 -24.48 8.33 5.94
C VAL A 95 -25.17 9.28 4.95
N GLN A 96 -24.41 9.95 4.09
CA GLN A 96 -24.96 10.83 3.06
C GLN A 96 -25.83 10.06 2.07
N VAL A 97 -25.33 8.96 1.53
CA VAL A 97 -26.02 8.21 0.48
C VAL A 97 -27.25 7.48 1.01
N SER A 98 -27.20 7.01 2.25
CA SER A 98 -28.35 6.41 2.91
C SER A 98 -29.31 7.43 3.47
N SER A 99 -28.95 8.72 3.58
CA SER A 99 -29.76 9.74 4.27
C SER A 99 -30.28 9.26 5.64
N ALA A 100 -29.49 8.44 6.35
CA ALA A 100 -29.89 7.88 7.64
C ALA A 100 -30.05 8.96 8.71
N ARG A 101 -31.04 8.77 9.58
CA ARG A 101 -31.47 9.78 10.56
C ARG A 101 -31.49 9.19 11.97
N SER A 102 -31.51 10.10 12.94
CA SER A 102 -31.80 9.73 14.33
C SER A 102 -33.16 9.01 14.40
N GLY A 103 -33.22 7.86 15.08
CA GLY A 103 -34.41 7.02 15.16
C GLY A 103 -34.49 5.90 14.12
N ASP A 104 -33.68 5.90 13.07
CA ASP A 104 -33.70 4.83 12.07
C ASP A 104 -33.30 3.48 12.70
N VAL A 105 -33.91 2.41 12.18
CA VAL A 105 -33.55 1.01 12.47
C VAL A 105 -32.72 0.47 11.32
N VAL A 106 -31.46 0.10 11.60
CA VAL A 106 -30.52 -0.42 10.61
C VAL A 106 -30.24 -1.89 10.85
N PHE A 107 -30.29 -2.66 9.77
CA PHE A 107 -29.88 -4.06 9.75
C PHE A 107 -28.59 -4.21 8.93
N ASP A 108 -27.48 -4.49 9.60
CA ASP A 108 -26.19 -4.80 8.99
C ASP A 108 -26.10 -6.32 8.75
N ALA A 109 -26.28 -6.74 7.51
CA ALA A 109 -26.31 -8.15 7.13
C ALA A 109 -24.90 -8.80 7.15
N THR A 110 -23.84 -8.01 7.29
CA THR A 110 -22.44 -8.46 7.18
C THR A 110 -21.57 -7.69 8.17
N LEU A 111 -21.82 -7.93 9.46
CA LEU A 111 -21.33 -7.11 10.56
C LEU A 111 -19.79 -7.00 10.62
N GLY A 112 -19.06 -8.09 10.37
CA GLY A 112 -17.60 -8.12 10.48
C GLY A 112 -17.12 -7.75 11.90
N LEU A 113 -16.14 -6.84 11.98
CA LEU A 113 -15.71 -6.24 13.25
C LEU A 113 -16.54 -5.02 13.66
N GLY A 114 -17.69 -4.77 13.03
CA GLY A 114 -18.67 -3.76 13.40
C GLY A 114 -18.27 -2.31 13.17
N GLY A 115 -17.31 -2.05 12.27
CA GLY A 115 -16.85 -0.69 11.98
C GLY A 115 -17.92 0.19 11.31
N ASP A 116 -18.65 -0.34 10.33
CA ASP A 116 -19.77 0.36 9.69
C ASP A 116 -20.99 0.39 10.63
N ALA A 117 -21.31 -0.72 11.30
CA ALA A 117 -22.35 -0.80 12.35
C ALA A 117 -22.18 0.23 13.48
N ALA A 118 -20.96 0.52 13.92
CA ALA A 118 -20.71 1.55 14.92
C ALA A 118 -21.01 2.96 14.38
N VAL A 119 -20.70 3.23 13.11
CA VAL A 119 -21.06 4.50 12.48
C VAL A 119 -22.58 4.62 12.35
N TRP A 120 -23.27 3.55 11.95
CA TRP A 120 -24.73 3.50 11.99
C TRP A 120 -25.26 3.78 13.39
N SER A 121 -24.75 3.10 14.42
CA SER A 121 -25.23 3.23 15.79
C SER A 121 -25.04 4.64 16.34
N PHE A 122 -23.96 5.32 15.93
CA PHE A 122 -23.72 6.71 16.27
C PHE A 122 -24.75 7.64 15.62
N VAL A 123 -25.00 7.47 14.31
CA VAL A 123 -25.92 8.33 13.53
C VAL A 123 -27.37 8.17 13.96
N VAL A 124 -27.83 6.95 14.19
CA VAL A 124 -29.24 6.70 14.53
C VAL A 124 -29.58 7.12 15.97
N GLY A 125 -28.58 7.39 16.80
CA GLY A 125 -28.76 7.88 18.17
C GLY A 125 -29.57 6.91 19.04
N GLU A 126 -29.82 7.26 20.30
CA GLU A 126 -30.43 6.37 21.30
C GLU A 126 -31.88 5.96 20.97
N SER A 127 -32.57 6.75 20.15
CA SER A 127 -33.91 6.45 19.65
C SER A 127 -33.94 5.42 18.52
N GLY A 128 -32.79 5.15 17.89
CA GLY A 128 -32.65 4.16 16.81
C GLY A 128 -31.99 2.87 17.27
N ALA A 129 -31.90 1.90 16.37
CA ALA A 129 -31.33 0.58 16.66
C ALA A 129 -30.46 0.06 15.50
N VAL A 130 -29.41 -0.69 15.84
CA VAL A 130 -28.57 -1.39 14.86
C VAL A 130 -28.48 -2.85 15.24
N THR A 131 -28.97 -3.72 14.36
CA THR A 131 -28.78 -5.17 14.46
C THR A 131 -27.76 -5.60 13.42
N GLY A 132 -26.72 -6.30 13.83
CA GLY A 132 -25.69 -6.85 12.96
C GLY A 132 -25.66 -8.36 12.97
N VAL A 133 -25.53 -8.98 11.80
CA VAL A 133 -25.38 -10.43 11.64
C VAL A 133 -23.98 -10.74 11.13
N GLU A 134 -23.29 -11.67 11.79
CA GLU A 134 -22.01 -12.21 11.37
C GLU A 134 -22.10 -13.73 11.30
N GLY A 135 -21.73 -14.33 10.17
CA GLY A 135 -21.79 -15.80 10.01
C GLY A 135 -20.48 -16.51 10.30
N SER A 136 -19.37 -15.78 10.39
CA SER A 136 -18.10 -16.31 10.87
C SER A 136 -18.04 -16.30 12.40
N LEU A 137 -18.16 -17.49 13.01
CA LEU A 137 -18.01 -17.67 14.44
C LEU A 137 -16.74 -17.01 15.04
N PRO A 138 -15.51 -17.16 14.49
CA PRO A 138 -14.34 -16.51 15.08
C PRO A 138 -14.39 -14.98 15.01
N ILE A 139 -14.96 -14.40 13.94
CA ILE A 139 -15.15 -12.94 13.84
C ILE A 139 -16.20 -12.48 14.84
N TYR A 140 -17.32 -13.19 14.91
CA TYR A 140 -18.41 -12.89 15.84
C TYR A 140 -17.95 -12.87 17.29
N VAL A 141 -17.23 -13.91 17.73
CA VAL A 141 -16.70 -13.98 19.11
C VAL A 141 -15.69 -12.87 19.35
N LEU A 142 -14.78 -12.64 18.39
CA LEU A 142 -13.78 -11.58 18.51
C LEU A 142 -14.43 -10.20 18.64
N PHE A 143 -15.46 -9.91 17.85
CA PHE A 143 -16.25 -8.69 17.94
C PHE A 143 -17.01 -8.58 19.26
N ARG A 144 -17.83 -9.60 19.59
CA ARG A 144 -18.76 -9.58 20.73
C ARG A 144 -18.05 -9.47 22.06
N GLU A 145 -16.97 -10.23 22.24
CA GLU A 145 -16.17 -10.21 23.47
C GLU A 145 -15.23 -9.00 23.47
N GLY A 146 -14.49 -8.80 22.38
CA GLY A 146 -13.46 -7.77 22.30
C GLY A 146 -14.01 -6.36 22.49
N ARG A 147 -15.19 -6.04 21.94
CA ARG A 147 -15.80 -4.70 22.07
C ARG A 147 -16.18 -4.34 23.50
N THR A 148 -16.34 -5.30 24.41
CA THR A 148 -16.75 -5.01 25.79
C THR A 148 -15.58 -4.63 26.68
N VAL A 149 -14.38 -5.10 26.34
CA VAL A 149 -13.16 -4.93 27.12
C VAL A 149 -12.15 -4.00 26.46
N TYR A 150 -12.35 -3.65 25.18
CA TYR A 150 -11.44 -2.79 24.45
C TYR A 150 -11.30 -1.41 25.14
N PRO A 151 -10.06 -0.91 25.32
CA PRO A 151 -9.82 0.41 25.92
C PRO A 151 -10.07 1.52 24.89
N PHE A 152 -11.35 1.84 24.66
CA PHE A 152 -11.72 2.89 23.72
C PHE A 152 -11.17 4.24 24.16
N PRO A 153 -10.50 5.00 23.27
CA PRO A 153 -10.03 6.35 23.58
C PRO A 153 -11.14 7.40 23.55
N ASP A 154 -12.34 7.05 23.05
CA ASP A 154 -13.47 7.95 22.87
C ASP A 154 -14.77 7.26 23.32
N GLU A 155 -15.52 7.92 24.21
CA GLU A 155 -16.72 7.36 24.85
C GLU A 155 -17.91 7.26 23.88
N ASP A 156 -18.02 8.13 22.89
CA ASP A 156 -19.10 8.04 21.89
C ASP A 156 -18.88 6.83 20.99
N VAL A 157 -17.62 6.57 20.63
CA VAL A 157 -17.23 5.37 19.86
C VAL A 157 -17.49 4.13 20.70
N ARG A 158 -17.10 4.12 21.98
CA ARG A 158 -17.41 3.04 22.91
C ARG A 158 -18.92 2.76 22.96
N ARG A 159 -19.72 3.80 23.21
CA ARG A 159 -21.19 3.70 23.28
C ARG A 159 -21.78 3.17 21.98
N ALA A 160 -21.29 3.65 20.83
CA ALA A 160 -21.74 3.18 19.52
C ALA A 160 -21.46 1.68 19.31
N TYR A 161 -20.31 1.17 19.73
CA TYR A 161 -20.01 -0.27 19.64
C TYR A 161 -20.87 -1.14 20.58
N LEU A 162 -21.10 -0.66 21.80
CA LEU A 162 -21.85 -1.39 22.83
C LEU A 162 -23.35 -1.48 22.54
N ARG A 163 -23.89 -0.55 21.74
CA ARG A 163 -25.31 -0.51 21.36
C ARG A 163 -25.70 -1.44 20.20
N ILE A 164 -24.73 -2.01 19.49
CA ILE A 164 -24.99 -2.92 18.37
C ILE A 164 -25.53 -4.25 18.92
N ASP A 165 -26.74 -4.64 18.52
CA ASP A 165 -27.27 -6.00 18.74
C ASP A 165 -26.63 -6.96 17.74
N ALA A 166 -25.72 -7.82 18.20
CA ALA A 166 -24.93 -8.67 17.32
C ALA A 166 -25.35 -10.14 17.42
N ARG A 167 -25.69 -10.73 16.27
CA ARG A 167 -26.19 -12.10 16.15
C ARG A 167 -25.24 -12.94 15.30
N LEU A 168 -25.03 -14.18 15.73
CA LEU A 168 -24.32 -15.18 14.96
C LEU A 168 -25.30 -15.86 13.98
N GLY A 169 -24.99 -15.89 12.70
CA GLY A 169 -25.81 -16.56 11.69
C GLY A 169 -25.49 -16.10 10.27
N ASP A 170 -26.02 -16.80 9.27
CA ASP A 170 -26.01 -16.31 7.88
C ASP A 170 -27.17 -15.33 7.69
N PHE A 171 -26.92 -14.18 7.06
CA PHE A 171 -27.98 -13.23 6.75
C PHE A 171 -29.07 -13.83 5.85
N ARG A 172 -28.75 -14.87 5.07
CA ARG A 172 -29.71 -15.59 4.23
C ARG A 172 -30.72 -16.37 5.04
N ASP A 173 -30.40 -16.75 6.27
CA ASP A 173 -31.33 -17.39 7.19
C ASP A 173 -32.11 -16.34 8.00
N VAL A 174 -31.46 -15.23 8.35
CA VAL A 174 -32.05 -14.19 9.20
C VAL A 174 -33.00 -13.27 8.44
N LEU A 175 -32.60 -12.78 7.25
CA LEU A 175 -33.39 -11.82 6.47
C LEU A 175 -34.80 -12.34 6.14
N PRO A 176 -35.01 -13.59 5.67
CA PRO A 176 -36.33 -14.18 5.47
C PRO A 176 -37.26 -14.10 6.68
N GLY A 177 -36.72 -14.23 7.89
CA GLY A 177 -37.47 -14.19 9.14
C GLY A 177 -37.85 -12.79 9.62
N LEU A 178 -37.27 -11.72 9.05
CA LEU A 178 -37.64 -10.35 9.40
C LEU A 178 -39.02 -10.01 8.83
N PRO A 179 -39.92 -9.38 9.62
CA PRO A 179 -41.19 -8.90 9.11
C PRO A 179 -40.98 -7.91 7.95
N PRO A 180 -41.86 -7.88 6.95
CA PRO A 180 -41.79 -6.90 5.87
C PRO A 180 -41.76 -5.47 6.43
N ALA A 181 -40.96 -4.59 5.83
CA ALA A 181 -40.88 -3.18 6.21
C ALA A 181 -40.62 -2.96 7.72
N SER A 182 -39.79 -3.81 8.35
CA SER A 182 -39.47 -3.75 9.78
C SER A 182 -38.24 -2.92 10.13
N VAL A 183 -37.34 -2.72 9.16
CA VAL A 183 -36.10 -1.94 9.33
C VAL A 183 -36.03 -0.85 8.27
N ASP A 184 -35.43 0.31 8.56
CA ASP A 184 -35.39 1.42 7.62
C ASP A 184 -34.33 1.21 6.54
N VAL A 185 -33.17 0.67 6.94
CA VAL A 185 -32.03 0.42 6.06
C VAL A 185 -31.53 -1.02 6.25
N VAL A 186 -31.35 -1.74 5.15
CA VAL A 186 -30.54 -2.97 5.14
C VAL A 186 -29.20 -2.67 4.48
N PHE A 187 -28.11 -2.99 5.17
CA PHE A 187 -26.75 -2.73 4.72
C PHE A 187 -26.01 -4.05 4.46
N PHE A 188 -25.31 -4.11 3.34
CA PHE A 188 -24.35 -5.15 3.03
C PHE A 188 -22.98 -4.54 2.77
N ASP A 189 -21.97 -4.99 3.50
CA ASP A 189 -20.57 -4.98 3.14
C ASP A 189 -20.14 -6.45 3.00
N PRO A 190 -20.57 -7.13 1.92
CA PRO A 190 -20.20 -8.51 1.69
C PRO A 190 -18.68 -8.53 1.64
N MET A 191 -18.09 -9.04 2.69
CA MET A 191 -16.65 -9.17 2.85
C MET A 191 -16.16 -10.17 1.80
N PHE A 192 -15.96 -9.65 0.59
CA PHE A 192 -15.29 -10.18 -0.60
C PHE A 192 -16.13 -11.10 -1.50
N PRO A 193 -15.98 -10.88 -2.81
CA PRO A 193 -15.49 -11.93 -3.69
C PRO A 193 -14.07 -11.63 -4.21
N ALA A 194 -13.50 -12.58 -4.95
CA ALA A 194 -12.23 -12.44 -5.67
C ALA A 194 -12.15 -11.10 -6.45
N GLY A 195 -11.02 -10.40 -6.38
CA GLY A 195 -10.82 -9.11 -7.06
C GLY A 195 -11.07 -7.85 -6.21
N SER A 196 -11.22 -7.99 -4.90
CA SER A 196 -11.30 -6.85 -3.96
C SER A 196 -9.98 -6.11 -3.80
N VAL A 197 -10.03 -4.77 -3.71
CA VAL A 197 -8.87 -3.89 -3.49
C VAL A 197 -8.11 -4.30 -2.20
N PRO A 198 -6.76 -4.26 -2.17
CA PRO A 198 -5.99 -4.57 -0.97
C PRO A 198 -6.44 -3.70 0.22
N GLY A 199 -6.95 -4.34 1.28
CA GLY A 199 -7.24 -3.71 2.56
C GLY A 199 -6.01 -3.68 3.48
N SER A 200 -6.18 -3.24 4.73
CA SER A 200 -5.13 -3.41 5.76
C SER A 200 -4.81 -4.89 5.97
N SER A 201 -3.61 -5.20 6.47
CA SER A 201 -3.18 -6.58 6.71
C SER A 201 -4.11 -7.33 7.67
N THR A 202 -4.67 -6.65 8.67
CA THR A 202 -5.73 -7.17 9.56
C THR A 202 -6.99 -7.52 8.77
N MET A 203 -7.44 -6.67 7.84
CA MET A 203 -8.62 -6.97 7.03
C MET A 203 -8.36 -8.15 6.09
N ALA A 204 -7.18 -8.20 5.44
CA ALA A 204 -6.74 -9.33 4.60
C ALA A 204 -6.74 -10.67 5.38
N ALA A 205 -6.36 -10.61 6.66
CA ALA A 205 -6.36 -11.74 7.57
C ALA A 205 -7.78 -12.17 7.99
N VAL A 206 -8.65 -11.22 8.36
CA VAL A 206 -10.06 -11.48 8.70
C VAL A 206 -10.82 -12.10 7.52
N ARG A 207 -10.51 -11.72 6.26
CA ARG A 207 -11.14 -12.33 5.06
C ARG A 207 -11.04 -13.84 5.02
N ARG A 208 -9.93 -14.41 5.52
CA ARG A 208 -9.66 -15.87 5.44
C ARG A 208 -10.66 -16.71 6.24
N VAL A 209 -11.35 -16.09 7.19
CA VAL A 209 -12.37 -16.76 8.01
C VAL A 209 -13.76 -16.14 7.85
N ALA A 210 -13.91 -15.09 7.03
CA ALA A 210 -15.20 -14.49 6.72
C ALA A 210 -16.02 -15.40 5.78
N LEU A 211 -17.35 -15.22 5.76
CA LEU A 211 -18.20 -15.83 4.74
C LEU A 211 -17.96 -15.17 3.38
N ASP A 212 -17.35 -15.89 2.45
CA ASP A 212 -16.98 -15.43 1.08
C ASP A 212 -18.06 -15.78 0.03
N SER A 213 -19.34 -15.74 0.42
CA SER A 213 -20.43 -16.05 -0.52
C SER A 213 -20.86 -14.77 -1.25
N PRO A 214 -20.73 -14.69 -2.59
CA PRO A 214 -21.12 -13.50 -3.33
C PRO A 214 -22.61 -13.20 -3.13
N LEU A 215 -22.95 -11.92 -3.10
CA LEU A 215 -24.33 -11.45 -3.01
C LEU A 215 -25.08 -11.84 -4.30
N ARG A 216 -26.31 -12.31 -4.15
CA ARG A 216 -27.22 -12.67 -5.25
C ARG A 216 -28.34 -11.65 -5.34
N ARG A 217 -28.99 -11.59 -6.50
CA ARG A 217 -30.19 -10.76 -6.68
C ARG A 217 -31.28 -11.10 -5.67
N GLU A 218 -31.47 -12.39 -5.38
CA GLU A 218 -32.41 -12.91 -4.38
C GLU A 218 -32.11 -12.37 -2.97
N ASP A 219 -30.82 -12.19 -2.62
CA ASP A 219 -30.40 -11.63 -1.33
C ASP A 219 -30.85 -10.16 -1.21
N VAL A 220 -30.69 -9.39 -2.29
CA VAL A 220 -31.15 -7.97 -2.37
C VAL A 220 -32.67 -7.88 -2.35
N GLU A 221 -33.38 -8.82 -2.97
CA GLU A 221 -34.85 -8.88 -2.97
C GLU A 221 -35.39 -9.21 -1.57
N ALA A 222 -34.80 -10.19 -0.88
CA ALA A 222 -35.13 -10.50 0.51
C ALA A 222 -34.87 -9.31 1.44
N ALA A 223 -33.76 -8.59 1.23
CA ALA A 223 -33.44 -7.37 1.95
C ALA A 223 -34.45 -6.25 1.67
N CYS A 224 -34.86 -6.05 0.41
CA CYS A 224 -35.85 -5.03 0.07
C CYS A 224 -37.24 -5.33 0.64
N ARG A 225 -37.61 -6.61 0.84
CA ARG A 225 -38.83 -6.96 1.57
C ARG A 225 -38.78 -6.45 3.01
N ALA A 226 -37.64 -6.60 3.68
CA ALA A 226 -37.45 -6.19 5.08
C ALA A 226 -37.27 -4.66 5.24
N ALA A 227 -36.65 -4.00 4.25
CA ALA A 227 -36.34 -2.57 4.28
C ALA A 227 -37.56 -1.69 3.96
N ARG A 228 -37.84 -0.68 4.80
CA ARG A 228 -38.85 0.35 4.54
C ARG A 228 -38.44 1.34 3.46
N ARG A 229 -37.13 1.55 3.29
CA ARG A 229 -36.61 2.67 2.51
C ARG A 229 -35.52 2.26 1.52
N LEU A 230 -34.45 1.62 1.97
CA LEU A 230 -33.37 1.26 1.05
C LEU A 230 -32.55 0.04 1.47
N VAL A 231 -32.00 -0.61 0.45
CA VAL A 231 -30.88 -1.53 0.56
C VAL A 231 -29.63 -0.82 0.06
N LEU A 232 -28.56 -0.84 0.86
CA LEU A 232 -27.27 -0.26 0.52
C LEU A 232 -26.21 -1.36 0.49
N VAL A 233 -25.50 -1.47 -0.62
CA VAL A 233 -24.39 -2.41 -0.78
C VAL A 233 -23.10 -1.64 -0.98
N LYS A 234 -22.11 -1.90 -0.12
CA LYS A 234 -20.75 -1.41 -0.20
C LYS A 234 -19.89 -2.49 -0.84
N THR A 235 -19.02 -2.13 -1.79
CA THR A 235 -18.08 -3.08 -2.40
C THR A 235 -16.72 -2.43 -2.62
N SER A 236 -15.67 -3.21 -2.44
CA SER A 236 -14.30 -2.87 -2.83
C SER A 236 -13.89 -3.48 -4.17
N VAL A 237 -14.78 -4.24 -4.82
CA VAL A 237 -14.53 -4.92 -6.10
C VAL A 237 -14.84 -3.96 -7.24
N ARG A 238 -13.82 -3.59 -8.02
CA ARG A 238 -13.99 -2.72 -9.19
C ARG A 238 -14.75 -3.45 -10.28
N GLY A 239 -15.69 -2.76 -10.92
CA GLY A 239 -16.52 -3.37 -11.97
C GLY A 239 -17.62 -4.28 -11.43
N THR A 240 -17.98 -4.19 -10.14
CA THR A 240 -19.16 -4.88 -9.60
C THR A 240 -20.38 -4.51 -10.45
N ASP A 241 -21.01 -5.51 -11.06
CA ASP A 241 -22.23 -5.34 -11.84
C ASP A 241 -23.43 -5.16 -10.91
N PHE A 242 -23.60 -3.93 -10.42
CA PHE A 242 -24.75 -3.56 -9.60
C PHE A 242 -26.09 -3.78 -10.31
N ALA A 243 -26.13 -3.70 -11.65
CA ALA A 243 -27.35 -3.92 -12.41
C ALA A 243 -27.82 -5.38 -12.30
N SER A 244 -26.90 -6.35 -12.32
CA SER A 244 -27.22 -7.78 -12.09
C SER A 244 -27.86 -8.05 -10.71
N LEU A 245 -27.52 -7.23 -9.71
CA LEU A 245 -28.05 -7.28 -8.36
C LEU A 245 -29.34 -6.43 -8.19
N GLY A 246 -29.77 -5.72 -9.24
CA GLY A 246 -30.91 -4.80 -9.18
C GLY A 246 -30.63 -3.51 -8.41
N LEU A 247 -29.36 -3.07 -8.35
CA LEU A 247 -28.90 -1.88 -7.64
C LEU A 247 -28.46 -0.79 -8.64
N VAL A 248 -28.70 0.47 -8.28
CA VAL A 248 -28.17 1.63 -8.99
C VAL A 248 -26.78 1.96 -8.44
N PRO A 249 -25.72 1.98 -9.28
CA PRO A 249 -24.39 2.35 -8.83
C PRO A 249 -24.32 3.84 -8.49
N LEU A 250 -23.66 4.18 -7.39
CA LEU A 250 -23.35 5.55 -7.04
C LEU A 250 -22.00 5.98 -7.65
N LEU A 251 -21.96 7.18 -8.21
CA LEU A 251 -20.75 7.80 -8.76
C LEU A 251 -19.64 7.84 -7.70
N ARG A 252 -18.55 7.12 -7.97
CA ARG A 252 -17.39 7.03 -7.08
C ARG A 252 -16.62 8.35 -7.07
N ARG A 253 -16.44 8.96 -5.90
CA ARG A 253 -15.47 10.07 -5.74
C ARG A 253 -14.05 9.57 -6.10
N GLN A 254 -13.29 10.37 -6.86
CA GLN A 254 -11.91 10.03 -7.22
C GLN A 254 -11.09 9.67 -5.96
N GLY A 255 -10.47 8.49 -5.95
CA GLY A 255 -9.67 7.99 -4.81
C GLY A 255 -10.43 7.21 -3.73
N ALA A 256 -11.76 7.09 -3.77
CA ALA A 256 -12.50 6.30 -2.77
C ALA A 256 -12.18 4.81 -2.87
N SER A 257 -11.83 4.12 -1.78
CA SER A 257 -11.48 2.69 -1.77
C SER A 257 -12.67 1.73 -1.93
N PHE A 258 -13.89 2.26 -1.88
CA PHE A 258 -15.14 1.51 -1.98
C PHE A 258 -16.14 2.26 -2.88
N THR A 259 -17.05 1.51 -3.50
CA THR A 259 -18.21 2.02 -4.23
C THR A 259 -19.48 1.54 -3.54
N TYR A 260 -20.56 2.30 -3.69
CA TYR A 260 -21.88 1.92 -3.18
C TYR A 260 -22.84 1.67 -4.34
N GLY A 261 -23.70 0.68 -4.18
CA GLY A 261 -24.91 0.52 -4.98
C GLY A 261 -26.12 0.58 -4.05
N LEU A 262 -27.20 1.20 -4.52
CA LEU A 262 -28.43 1.33 -3.74
C LEU A 262 -29.64 0.82 -4.49
N ARG A 263 -30.65 0.40 -3.75
CA ARG A 263 -32.00 0.17 -4.26
C ARG A 263 -32.99 0.72 -3.25
N GLU A 264 -33.90 1.58 -3.72
CA GLU A 264 -35.03 2.03 -2.91
C GLU A 264 -36.08 0.92 -2.79
N CYS A 265 -36.65 0.77 -1.61
CA CYS A 265 -37.65 -0.25 -1.28
C CYS A 265 -38.86 0.45 -0.63
N GLY A 266 -40.10 0.04 -0.95
CA GLY A 266 -41.33 0.62 -0.39
C GLY A 266 -42.47 0.79 -1.41
N PRO A 267 -43.70 1.13 -0.94
CA PRO A 267 -44.88 1.35 -1.79
C PRO A 267 -44.69 2.63 -2.62
N GLY A 268 -44.17 2.45 -3.83
CA GLY A 268 -43.76 3.51 -4.75
C GLY A 268 -42.59 3.09 -5.67
N ALA A 269 -41.88 2.00 -5.34
CA ALA A 269 -40.78 1.47 -6.13
C ALA A 269 -41.22 0.58 -7.33
N HIS A 270 -42.48 0.13 -7.35
CA HIS A 270 -43.06 -0.59 -8.49
C HIS A 270 -43.66 0.41 -9.49
N GLY A 271 -42.84 0.92 -10.41
CA GLY A 271 -43.32 1.83 -11.45
C GLY A 271 -42.27 2.57 -12.27
N ARG A 272 -41.00 2.14 -12.29
CA ARG A 272 -40.00 2.65 -13.24
C ARG A 272 -39.29 1.50 -13.94
N ASP A 273 -40.08 0.70 -14.65
CA ASP A 273 -39.56 0.07 -15.86
C ASP A 273 -39.18 1.17 -16.85
N GLY A 274 -38.08 0.95 -17.57
CA GLY A 274 -37.40 1.96 -18.38
C GLY A 274 -38.25 2.53 -19.50
N SER A 275 -39.02 3.58 -19.21
CA SER A 275 -39.43 4.62 -20.16
C SER A 275 -40.13 5.75 -19.41
N SER A 276 -39.40 6.79 -18.99
CA SER A 276 -39.93 8.16 -18.92
C SER A 276 -38.85 9.09 -18.39
N ARG A 277 -38.53 10.09 -19.22
CA ARG A 277 -37.81 11.30 -18.83
C ARG A 277 -38.64 12.03 -17.76
N GLY A 278 -37.97 12.46 -16.71
CA GLY A 278 -38.50 13.36 -15.69
C GLY A 278 -37.32 14.00 -14.96
N GLU A 279 -37.15 15.29 -15.20
CA GLU A 279 -36.01 16.13 -14.86
C GLU A 279 -35.78 16.25 -13.34
N GLY A 280 -34.51 16.23 -12.96
CA GLY A 280 -34.02 16.45 -11.60
C GLY A 280 -32.53 16.75 -11.67
N VAL A 281 -32.20 17.77 -12.45
CA VAL A 281 -30.86 18.20 -12.79
C VAL A 281 -30.27 19.01 -11.62
N TYR A 282 -29.13 18.58 -11.08
CA TYR A 282 -28.14 19.49 -10.51
C TYR A 282 -27.03 19.66 -11.57
N GLU A 283 -27.24 20.60 -12.49
CA GLU A 283 -26.25 21.01 -13.49
C GLU A 283 -25.44 22.19 -12.96
N CYS A 284 -24.17 22.23 -13.39
CA CYS A 284 -23.52 23.47 -13.76
C CYS A 284 -22.69 23.22 -15.04
N GLY A 285 -23.29 23.56 -16.19
CA GLY A 285 -22.72 23.95 -17.50
C GLY A 285 -21.70 23.00 -18.16
N GLY A 286 -21.97 22.36 -19.30
CA GLY A 286 -22.38 22.93 -20.61
C GLY A 286 -21.10 23.23 -21.43
N ASN A 287 -20.87 22.81 -22.67
CA ASN A 287 -21.72 22.34 -23.78
C ASN A 287 -20.77 21.69 -24.86
N PRO A 288 -21.18 21.33 -26.11
CA PRO A 288 -21.38 19.94 -26.53
C PRO A 288 -20.72 19.65 -27.92
N ARG A 289 -21.23 18.60 -28.60
CA ARG A 289 -21.08 18.16 -30.01
C ARG A 289 -20.13 16.96 -30.16
N GLY A 290 -20.52 15.86 -30.78
CA GLY A 290 -21.68 15.58 -31.62
C GLY A 290 -22.02 14.09 -31.66
N GLU A 291 -23.27 13.87 -32.05
CA GLU A 291 -23.95 12.59 -32.21
C GLU A 291 -23.36 11.77 -33.37
N GLY A 292 -23.44 10.45 -33.25
CA GLY A 292 -23.06 9.49 -34.28
C GLY A 292 -23.58 8.10 -33.95
N VAL A 293 -24.77 7.81 -34.46
CA VAL A 293 -25.59 6.60 -34.37
C VAL A 293 -24.81 5.31 -34.69
N TYR A 294 -25.00 4.25 -33.90
CA TYR A 294 -24.72 2.87 -34.30
C TYR A 294 -26.00 2.05 -34.25
N GLU A 295 -26.43 1.56 -35.42
CA GLU A 295 -27.38 0.45 -35.52
C GLU A 295 -26.68 -0.83 -35.98
N ARG A 296 -26.97 -1.87 -35.20
CA ARG A 296 -27.22 -3.29 -35.52
C ARG A 296 -26.10 -4.27 -35.90
N GLU A 297 -26.12 -5.32 -35.08
CA GLU A 297 -26.15 -6.75 -35.40
C GLU A 297 -24.82 -7.52 -35.61
N GLY A 298 -24.45 -8.24 -34.55
CA GLY A 298 -24.53 -9.71 -34.56
C GLY A 298 -23.32 -10.49 -35.07
N ARG A 299 -22.58 -11.13 -34.14
CA ARG A 299 -22.38 -12.59 -34.15
C ARG A 299 -21.59 -13.08 -32.93
N LEU A 300 -22.18 -14.06 -32.25
CA LEU A 300 -21.50 -15.00 -31.36
C LEU A 300 -20.58 -15.92 -32.19
N ARG A 301 -19.33 -16.03 -31.77
CA ARG A 301 -18.32 -17.08 -32.00
C ARG A 301 -17.10 -16.59 -31.21
N GLY A 302 -16.48 -17.30 -30.28
CA GLY A 302 -16.28 -18.71 -30.04
C GLY A 302 -14.94 -18.73 -29.28
N GLU A 303 -14.86 -19.53 -28.22
CA GLU A 303 -13.62 -19.71 -27.47
C GLU A 303 -12.51 -20.26 -28.39
N GLU A 304 -11.30 -19.73 -28.23
CA GLU A 304 -9.98 -20.39 -28.30
C GLU A 304 -8.90 -19.43 -28.82
N GLY A 305 -7.77 -19.36 -28.10
CA GLY A 305 -6.55 -18.70 -28.56
C GLY A 305 -5.87 -17.84 -27.50
N ALA A 306 -4.98 -18.46 -26.72
CA ALA A 306 -3.95 -17.73 -25.97
C ALA A 306 -3.00 -17.05 -26.96
N ALA A 307 -3.30 -15.80 -27.33
CA ALA A 307 -2.40 -14.92 -28.06
C ALA A 307 -1.62 -14.06 -27.06
N GLU A 308 -0.29 -13.97 -27.23
CA GLU A 308 0.58 -13.03 -26.53
C GLU A 308 -0.06 -11.63 -26.52
N LYS A 309 -0.42 -11.13 -25.34
CA LYS A 309 -1.03 -9.81 -25.19
C LYS A 309 -0.02 -8.74 -25.62
N ALA A 310 -0.33 -7.99 -26.67
CA ALA A 310 0.35 -6.73 -26.97
C ALA A 310 0.41 -5.85 -25.71
N ASP A 311 1.56 -5.21 -25.45
CA ASP A 311 1.75 -4.33 -24.30
C ASP A 311 0.76 -3.16 -24.39
N ASP A 312 -0.19 -3.11 -23.47
CA ASP A 312 -1.31 -2.16 -23.46
C ASP A 312 -0.88 -0.71 -23.19
N LEU A 313 0.40 -0.51 -22.84
CA LEU A 313 1.00 0.80 -22.59
C LEU A 313 1.89 1.29 -23.74
N ALA A 314 2.04 0.52 -24.81
CA ALA A 314 2.79 0.93 -25.99
C ALA A 314 2.17 2.19 -26.63
N GLY A 315 2.97 3.23 -26.82
CA GLY A 315 2.57 4.53 -27.35
C GLY A 315 1.80 5.43 -26.36
N ALA A 316 1.47 4.95 -25.16
CA ALA A 316 0.71 5.73 -24.18
C ALA A 316 1.52 6.95 -23.68
N PRO A 317 0.89 8.10 -23.42
CA PRO A 317 1.60 9.29 -22.96
C PRO A 317 2.07 9.13 -21.50
N LEU A 318 3.33 9.46 -21.25
CA LEU A 318 3.90 9.56 -19.90
C LEU A 318 4.81 10.78 -19.81
N ILE A 319 4.66 11.59 -18.77
CA ILE A 319 5.60 12.66 -18.45
C ILE A 319 6.38 12.23 -17.20
N ALA A 320 7.70 12.31 -17.23
CA ALA A 320 8.55 12.03 -16.07
C ALA A 320 9.32 13.29 -15.66
N LEU A 321 9.26 13.67 -14.39
CA LEU A 321 9.99 14.80 -13.81
C LEU A 321 10.99 14.29 -12.75
N VAL A 322 12.27 14.42 -13.06
CA VAL A 322 13.39 13.95 -12.22
C VAL A 322 14.35 15.06 -11.83
N GLY A 323 15.25 14.73 -10.90
CA GLY A 323 16.21 15.68 -10.33
C GLY A 323 16.59 15.34 -8.89
N PRO A 324 17.66 15.93 -8.35
CA PRO A 324 18.11 15.66 -6.99
C PRO A 324 17.12 16.15 -5.94
N THR A 325 17.23 15.65 -4.70
CA THR A 325 16.49 16.21 -3.56
C THR A 325 16.76 17.72 -3.38
N ALA A 326 15.80 18.47 -2.81
CA ALA A 326 15.84 19.91 -2.59
C ALA A 326 15.91 20.85 -3.82
N VAL A 327 15.93 20.32 -5.05
CA VAL A 327 15.97 21.15 -6.28
C VAL A 327 14.65 21.86 -6.61
N GLY A 328 13.51 21.40 -6.07
CA GLY A 328 12.18 22.01 -6.30
C GLY A 328 11.19 21.19 -7.14
N LYS A 329 11.43 19.88 -7.32
CA LYS A 329 10.57 19.00 -8.13
C LYS A 329 9.10 19.05 -7.72
N THR A 330 8.85 19.00 -6.41
CA THR A 330 7.51 19.01 -5.84
C THR A 330 6.76 20.27 -6.26
N ALA A 331 7.33 21.45 -6.03
CA ALA A 331 6.70 22.72 -6.41
C ALA A 331 6.36 22.77 -7.91
N LEU A 332 7.33 22.43 -8.78
CA LEU A 332 7.10 22.39 -10.23
C LEU A 332 6.02 21.38 -10.63
N SER A 333 6.00 20.19 -10.02
CA SER A 333 4.98 19.18 -10.33
C SER A 333 3.56 19.64 -9.98
N LEU A 334 3.42 20.40 -8.88
CA LEU A 334 2.13 20.96 -8.48
C LEU A 334 1.69 22.05 -9.46
N GLU A 335 2.59 22.97 -9.82
CA GLU A 335 2.30 24.01 -10.82
C GLU A 335 1.87 23.41 -12.17
N LEU A 336 2.52 22.33 -12.60
CA LEU A 336 2.15 21.61 -13.83
C LEU A 336 0.77 20.94 -13.70
N ALA A 337 0.48 20.29 -12.58
CA ALA A 337 -0.79 19.60 -12.36
C ALA A 337 -1.97 20.56 -12.14
N GLU A 338 -1.72 21.80 -11.70
CA GLU A 338 -2.74 22.85 -11.66
C GLU A 338 -3.08 23.38 -13.06
N ARG A 339 -2.11 23.41 -13.97
CA ARG A 339 -2.27 24.00 -15.30
C ARG A 339 -2.71 23.00 -16.38
N PHE A 340 -2.34 21.74 -16.24
CA PHE A 340 -2.58 20.69 -17.21
C PHE A 340 -3.35 19.52 -16.56
N PRO A 341 -4.11 18.71 -17.32
CA PRO A 341 -4.86 17.56 -16.79
C PRO A 341 -3.91 16.39 -16.47
N LEU A 342 -3.04 16.61 -15.49
CA LEU A 342 -2.03 15.67 -15.01
C LEU A 342 -2.43 15.09 -13.66
N GLU A 343 -2.05 13.84 -13.42
CA GLU A 343 -2.10 13.24 -12.08
C GLU A 343 -0.70 12.76 -11.70
N ILE A 344 -0.28 13.03 -10.46
CA ILE A 344 1.09 12.77 -10.02
C ILE A 344 1.23 11.31 -9.58
N VAL A 345 2.22 10.59 -10.12
CA VAL A 345 2.64 9.27 -9.64
C VAL A 345 3.95 9.44 -8.88
N ASN A 346 3.94 9.22 -7.56
CA ASN A 346 5.13 9.37 -6.72
C ASN A 346 6.16 8.27 -7.05
N ALA A 347 7.40 8.69 -7.31
CA ALA A 347 8.58 7.85 -7.56
C ALA A 347 9.68 8.10 -6.50
N ASP A 348 9.29 8.36 -5.26
CA ASP A 348 10.18 8.38 -4.10
C ASP A 348 9.92 7.17 -3.19
N ALA A 349 10.96 6.37 -2.94
CA ALA A 349 10.86 5.13 -2.19
C ALA A 349 10.46 5.33 -0.72
N MET A 350 10.70 6.51 -0.13
CA MET A 350 10.42 6.76 1.29
C MET A 350 9.06 7.42 1.49
N GLN A 351 8.56 8.19 0.51
CA GLN A 351 7.23 8.83 0.61
C GLN A 351 6.05 7.85 0.53
N VAL A 352 6.33 6.57 0.29
CA VAL A 352 5.31 5.49 0.31
C VAL A 352 4.83 5.17 1.72
N TYR A 353 5.64 5.44 2.75
CA TYR A 353 5.38 5.04 4.14
C TYR A 353 4.55 6.08 4.91
N ARG A 354 3.42 5.67 5.47
CA ARG A 354 2.52 6.52 6.29
C ARG A 354 3.22 7.02 7.54
N GLY A 355 2.87 8.24 7.97
CA GLY A 355 3.35 8.80 9.25
C GLY A 355 4.80 9.29 9.22
N MET A 356 5.52 9.09 8.11
CA MET A 356 6.84 9.66 7.86
C MET A 356 6.69 10.93 7.01
N GLU A 357 6.33 12.06 7.61
CA GLU A 357 5.94 13.27 6.89
C GLU A 357 7.11 14.25 6.75
N ILE A 358 7.73 14.61 7.88
CA ILE A 358 8.76 15.64 7.95
C ILE A 358 10.03 15.15 7.28
N GLY A 359 10.51 13.96 7.63
CA GLY A 359 11.79 13.44 7.14
C GLY A 359 11.79 13.16 5.65
N THR A 360 10.63 12.80 5.10
CA THR A 360 10.46 12.50 3.67
C THR A 360 10.02 13.71 2.83
N ASP A 361 9.82 14.88 3.46
CA ASP A 361 9.41 16.15 2.82
C ASP A 361 8.17 15.97 1.94
N LYS A 362 7.17 15.39 2.58
CA LYS A 362 5.94 14.98 1.94
C LYS A 362 5.03 16.21 1.76
N VAL A 363 4.36 16.31 0.62
CA VAL A 363 3.47 17.45 0.27
C VAL A 363 2.40 17.64 1.35
N ALA A 364 2.05 18.86 1.78
CA ALA A 364 1.03 19.02 2.82
C ALA A 364 -0.34 18.38 2.46
N PRO A 365 -1.07 17.77 3.40
CA PRO A 365 -2.35 17.11 3.13
C PRO A 365 -3.38 17.98 2.39
N GLU A 366 -3.36 19.30 2.62
CA GLU A 366 -4.26 20.28 2.01
C GLU A 366 -4.06 20.35 0.49
N ILE A 367 -2.81 20.25 0.05
CA ILE A 367 -2.44 20.23 -1.37
C ILE A 367 -2.75 18.86 -1.98
N ARG A 368 -2.48 17.76 -1.25
CA ARG A 368 -2.81 16.39 -1.69
C ARG A 368 -4.31 16.21 -1.98
N ARG A 369 -5.18 16.96 -1.29
CA ARG A 369 -6.63 16.94 -1.52
C ARG A 369 -7.04 17.60 -2.84
N ARG A 370 -6.25 18.55 -3.35
CA ARG A 370 -6.54 19.31 -4.57
C ARG A 370 -5.94 18.65 -5.80
N ILE A 371 -4.72 18.15 -5.68
CA ILE A 371 -3.96 17.55 -6.78
C ILE A 371 -3.77 16.05 -6.47
N PRO A 372 -4.31 15.13 -7.28
CA PRO A 372 -4.18 13.70 -7.05
C PRO A 372 -2.72 13.25 -7.05
N HIS A 373 -2.30 12.60 -5.95
CA HIS A 373 -1.01 11.93 -5.81
C HIS A 373 -1.24 10.43 -5.63
N HIS A 374 -0.65 9.63 -6.51
CA HIS A 374 -0.66 8.17 -6.46
C HIS A 374 0.65 7.66 -5.82
N LEU A 375 0.60 6.49 -5.18
CA LEU A 375 1.75 5.84 -4.53
C LEU A 375 2.42 6.66 -3.42
N LEU A 376 1.64 7.48 -2.73
CA LEU A 376 2.01 8.21 -1.53
C LEU A 376 1.16 7.67 -0.38
N ASP A 377 1.74 7.43 0.80
CA ASP A 377 1.03 6.87 1.97
C ASP A 377 0.34 5.52 1.71
N ILE A 378 0.96 4.67 0.90
CA ILE A 378 0.41 3.37 0.51
C ILE A 378 0.88 2.21 1.39
N ARG A 379 1.92 2.40 2.20
CA ARG A 379 2.50 1.37 3.08
C ARG A 379 2.65 1.87 4.50
N ASP A 380 2.57 0.97 5.46
CA ASP A 380 2.92 1.29 6.83
C ASP A 380 4.44 1.14 7.06
N PRO A 381 5.06 1.90 7.99
CA PRO A 381 6.51 1.87 8.20
C PRO A 381 7.10 0.50 8.57
N TRP A 382 6.28 -0.41 9.13
CA TRP A 382 6.68 -1.78 9.48
C TRP A 382 6.66 -2.74 8.29
N GLU A 383 6.11 -2.32 7.15
CA GLU A 383 6.10 -3.12 5.93
C GLU A 383 7.36 -2.89 5.11
N SER A 384 7.84 -3.91 4.40
CA SER A 384 8.83 -3.73 3.36
C SER A 384 8.14 -3.34 2.04
N PHE A 385 8.85 -2.57 1.20
CA PHE A 385 8.33 -2.20 -0.12
C PHE A 385 9.39 -2.36 -1.20
N SER A 386 9.19 -3.34 -2.07
CA SER A 386 10.14 -3.67 -3.13
C SER A 386 9.89 -2.87 -4.41
N VAL A 387 10.94 -2.70 -5.22
CA VAL A 387 10.81 -2.07 -6.55
C VAL A 387 9.88 -2.85 -7.49
N ALA A 388 9.78 -4.17 -7.34
CA ALA A 388 8.86 -5.00 -8.14
C ALA A 388 7.40 -4.70 -7.80
N GLU A 389 7.09 -4.57 -6.51
CA GLU A 389 5.77 -4.14 -6.06
C GLU A 389 5.47 -2.70 -6.50
N TYR A 390 6.46 -1.81 -6.38
CA TYR A 390 6.34 -0.45 -6.88
C TYR A 390 6.01 -0.40 -8.37
N GLN A 391 6.75 -1.13 -9.22
CA GLN A 391 6.53 -1.17 -10.66
C GLN A 391 5.09 -1.60 -10.96
N LYS A 392 4.63 -2.69 -10.35
CA LYS A 392 3.27 -3.20 -10.52
C LYS A 392 2.22 -2.13 -10.19
N LEU A 393 2.35 -1.48 -9.03
CA LEU A 393 1.41 -0.46 -8.57
C LEU A 393 1.49 0.83 -9.40
N ALA A 394 2.68 1.21 -9.86
CA ALA A 394 2.89 2.40 -10.68
C ALA A 394 2.30 2.24 -12.08
N LEU A 395 2.54 1.09 -12.73
CA LEU A 395 1.93 0.79 -14.02
C LEU A 395 0.41 0.67 -13.91
N GLN A 396 -0.10 0.13 -12.81
CA GLN A 396 -1.53 0.14 -12.53
C GLN A 396 -2.07 1.58 -12.40
N ALA A 397 -1.43 2.43 -11.59
CA ALA A 397 -1.83 3.83 -11.44
C ALA A 397 -1.80 4.57 -12.79
N ILE A 398 -0.77 4.34 -13.61
CA ILE A 398 -0.65 4.90 -14.96
C ILE A 398 -1.84 4.50 -15.84
N ARG A 399 -2.19 3.21 -15.90
CA ARG A 399 -3.37 2.74 -16.64
C ARG A 399 -4.65 3.42 -16.17
N GLU A 400 -4.82 3.57 -14.86
CA GLU A 400 -5.99 4.22 -14.28
C GLU A 400 -6.08 5.71 -14.60
N ILE A 401 -4.94 6.41 -14.62
CA ILE A 401 -4.87 7.83 -15.00
C ILE A 401 -5.22 8.01 -16.47
N LEU A 402 -4.64 7.18 -17.34
CA LEU A 402 -4.92 7.17 -18.78
C LEU A 402 -6.38 6.86 -19.07
N ALA A 403 -6.98 5.90 -18.37
CA ALA A 403 -8.41 5.57 -18.50
C ALA A 403 -9.35 6.72 -18.10
N ARG A 404 -8.87 7.69 -17.30
CA ARG A 404 -9.61 8.94 -16.99
C ARG A 404 -9.39 10.05 -18.03
N GLY A 405 -8.70 9.77 -19.12
CA GLY A 405 -8.34 10.78 -20.14
C GLY A 405 -7.29 11.79 -19.65
N ARG A 406 -6.53 11.46 -18.61
CA ARG A 406 -5.47 12.31 -18.05
C ARG A 406 -4.09 11.75 -18.36
N ILE A 407 -3.06 12.58 -18.27
CA ILE A 407 -1.68 12.15 -18.50
C ILE A 407 -0.97 11.93 -17.15
N PRO A 408 -0.35 10.75 -16.94
CA PRO A 408 0.44 10.49 -15.74
C PRO A 408 1.71 11.35 -15.73
N LEU A 409 1.95 12.02 -14.60
CA LEU A 409 3.16 12.75 -14.29
C LEU A 409 3.95 11.99 -13.22
N LEU A 410 4.96 11.22 -13.62
CA LEU A 410 5.83 10.47 -12.74
C LEU A 410 6.88 11.40 -12.11
N VAL A 411 6.81 11.61 -10.79
CA VAL A 411 7.67 12.59 -10.08
C VAL A 411 8.46 11.90 -8.98
N GLY A 412 9.78 12.04 -8.98
CA GLY A 412 10.56 11.52 -7.86
C GLY A 412 12.06 11.57 -8.05
N GLY A 413 12.76 11.17 -6.98
CA GLY A 413 14.22 11.11 -6.94
C GLY A 413 14.80 9.70 -6.94
N THR A 414 13.96 8.66 -6.86
CA THR A 414 14.46 7.27 -6.80
C THR A 414 14.66 6.75 -8.21
N GLY A 415 15.90 6.86 -8.73
CA GLY A 415 16.22 6.48 -10.11
C GLY A 415 15.86 5.03 -10.48
N LEU A 416 15.96 4.11 -9.53
CA LEU A 416 15.53 2.72 -9.70
C LEU A 416 14.00 2.60 -9.95
N TYR A 417 13.20 3.39 -9.25
CA TYR A 417 11.74 3.41 -9.39
C TYR A 417 11.34 4.04 -10.72
N VAL A 418 11.98 5.15 -11.09
CA VAL A 418 11.75 5.79 -12.39
C VAL A 418 12.06 4.82 -13.52
N ASN A 419 13.22 4.16 -13.50
CA ASN A 419 13.60 3.20 -14.54
C ASN A 419 12.67 1.99 -14.62
N ALA A 420 12.21 1.49 -13.46
CA ALA A 420 11.27 0.39 -13.41
C ALA A 420 9.98 0.69 -14.19
N VAL A 421 9.52 1.95 -14.18
CA VAL A 421 8.33 2.37 -14.92
C VAL A 421 8.69 2.73 -16.36
N VAL A 422 9.62 3.66 -16.54
CA VAL A 422 9.94 4.25 -17.85
C VAL A 422 10.41 3.21 -18.86
N TYR A 423 11.13 2.17 -18.43
CA TYR A 423 11.67 1.12 -19.30
C TYR A 423 10.97 -0.24 -19.10
N TYR A 424 9.73 -0.26 -18.61
CA TYR A 424 8.89 -1.46 -18.68
C TYR A 424 8.65 -1.85 -20.16
N PRO A 425 8.50 -3.13 -20.56
CA PRO A 425 8.71 -4.35 -19.77
C PRO A 425 10.18 -4.77 -19.69
N ASP A 426 11.10 -4.12 -20.43
CA ASP A 426 12.55 -4.44 -20.44
C ASP A 426 13.22 -4.37 -19.05
N TYR A 427 12.60 -3.65 -18.11
CA TYR A 427 13.00 -3.58 -16.70
C TYR A 427 12.26 -4.61 -15.84
N ASP A 428 12.44 -5.90 -16.14
CA ASP A 428 11.74 -6.99 -15.47
C ASP A 428 12.39 -7.40 -14.12
N PHE A 429 11.54 -7.67 -13.13
CA PHE A 429 11.92 -8.20 -11.81
C PHE A 429 11.40 -9.62 -11.56
N SER A 430 10.87 -10.30 -12.58
CA SER A 430 10.27 -11.64 -12.50
C SER A 430 11.27 -12.79 -12.28
N SER A 431 12.57 -12.52 -12.18
CA SER A 431 13.59 -13.57 -12.04
C SER A 431 13.35 -14.47 -10.80
N PRO A 432 13.53 -15.80 -10.93
CA PRO A 432 13.35 -16.77 -9.86
C PRO A 432 14.48 -16.60 -8.83
N GLY A 433 14.22 -15.85 -7.76
CA GLY A 433 15.24 -15.52 -6.76
C GLY A 433 14.64 -15.18 -5.40
N ARG A 434 13.61 -15.91 -4.97
CA ARG A 434 12.97 -15.77 -3.66
C ARG A 434 12.97 -17.07 -2.89
N ASP A 435 14.13 -17.72 -2.77
CA ASP A 435 14.33 -18.69 -1.70
C ASP A 435 15.11 -17.99 -0.57
N PRO A 436 14.43 -17.52 0.49
CA PRO A 436 15.07 -16.88 1.63
C PRO A 436 16.13 -17.79 2.27
N ALA A 437 15.94 -19.10 2.27
CA ALA A 437 16.90 -20.04 2.85
C ALA A 437 18.19 -20.07 2.02
N ARG A 438 18.07 -20.03 0.69
CA ARG A 438 19.23 -19.97 -0.22
C ARG A 438 19.99 -18.66 -0.11
N ARG A 439 19.28 -17.54 0.09
CA ARG A 439 19.91 -16.24 0.33
C ARG A 439 20.68 -16.20 1.65
N GLU A 440 20.08 -16.76 2.69
CA GLU A 440 20.72 -16.85 4.02
C GLU A 440 22.01 -17.68 3.93
N ARG A 441 21.99 -18.79 3.19
CA ARG A 441 23.19 -19.59 2.90
C ARG A 441 24.27 -18.79 2.17
N TRP A 442 23.91 -17.94 1.20
CA TRP A 442 24.86 -17.06 0.54
C TRP A 442 25.49 -16.04 1.50
N TYR A 443 24.72 -15.47 2.43
CA TYR A 443 25.24 -14.55 3.43
C TYR A 443 26.13 -15.25 4.44
N ALA A 444 25.72 -16.43 4.95
CA ALA A 444 26.55 -17.26 5.81
C ALA A 444 27.87 -17.66 5.13
N LEU A 445 27.82 -17.99 3.83
CA LEU A 445 29.02 -18.30 3.05
C LEU A 445 29.91 -17.06 2.91
N ALA A 446 29.35 -15.88 2.61
CA ALA A 446 30.09 -14.62 2.51
C ALA A 446 30.79 -14.25 3.82
N GLU A 447 30.13 -14.47 4.96
CA GLU A 447 30.72 -14.29 6.29
C GLU A 447 31.87 -15.28 6.55
N LYS A 448 31.70 -16.54 6.13
CA LYS A 448 32.70 -17.59 6.33
C LYS A 448 33.95 -17.40 5.46
N VAL A 449 33.79 -17.00 4.20
CA VAL A 449 34.91 -16.95 3.21
C VAL A 449 35.46 -15.55 2.99
N GLY A 450 34.75 -14.53 3.45
CA GLY A 450 35.05 -13.12 3.20
C GLY A 450 34.37 -12.60 1.91
N PRO A 451 33.88 -11.35 1.93
CA PRO A 451 33.09 -10.81 0.82
C PRO A 451 33.90 -10.65 -0.47
N GLU A 452 35.20 -10.34 -0.38
CA GLU A 452 36.08 -10.20 -1.54
C GLU A 452 36.33 -11.53 -2.28
N ARG A 453 36.47 -12.64 -1.53
CA ARG A 453 36.64 -13.98 -2.13
C ARG A 453 35.38 -14.44 -2.83
N LEU A 454 34.22 -14.22 -2.21
CA LEU A 454 32.94 -14.52 -2.83
C LEU A 454 32.75 -13.68 -4.11
N TRP A 455 33.09 -12.39 -4.06
CA TRP A 455 33.04 -11.50 -5.23
C TRP A 455 34.00 -11.94 -6.34
N GLU A 456 35.23 -12.35 -6.00
CA GLU A 456 36.23 -12.78 -6.97
C GLU A 456 35.78 -14.03 -7.72
N ARG A 457 35.19 -14.99 -7.00
CA ARG A 457 34.60 -16.17 -7.61
C ARG A 457 33.38 -15.83 -8.48
N ALA A 458 32.55 -14.90 -8.01
CA ALA A 458 31.36 -14.45 -8.73
C ALA A 458 31.65 -13.66 -9.99
N ARG A 459 32.65 -12.76 -10.01
CA ARG A 459 33.03 -12.01 -11.22
C ARG A 459 33.60 -12.91 -12.31
N ALA A 460 34.24 -14.03 -11.95
CA ALA A 460 34.79 -14.98 -12.91
C ALA A 460 33.69 -15.73 -13.69
N LEU A 461 32.51 -15.88 -13.10
CA LEU A 461 31.36 -16.58 -13.72
C LEU A 461 30.29 -15.63 -14.26
N VAL A 462 30.15 -14.47 -13.61
CA VAL A 462 29.09 -13.51 -13.91
C VAL A 462 29.74 -12.18 -14.30
N PRO A 463 29.85 -11.87 -15.60
CA PRO A 463 30.55 -10.68 -16.08
C PRO A 463 30.04 -9.37 -15.48
N GLU A 464 28.76 -9.29 -15.11
CA GLU A 464 28.18 -8.09 -14.50
C GLU A 464 28.71 -7.81 -13.09
N VAL A 465 29.14 -8.84 -12.36
CA VAL A 465 29.69 -8.74 -11.01
C VAL A 465 31.05 -8.04 -11.00
N ALA A 466 31.79 -8.06 -12.12
CA ALA A 466 33.05 -7.34 -12.25
C ALA A 466 32.92 -5.82 -11.99
N SER A 467 31.72 -5.26 -12.19
CA SER A 467 31.41 -3.85 -11.93
C SER A 467 30.85 -3.56 -10.52
N VAL A 468 30.59 -4.61 -9.73
CA VAL A 468 30.09 -4.52 -8.35
C VAL A 468 31.28 -4.33 -7.41
N HIS A 469 31.13 -3.51 -6.37
CA HIS A 469 32.20 -3.31 -5.38
C HIS A 469 32.46 -4.64 -4.64
N PRO A 470 33.73 -5.04 -4.38
CA PRO A 470 34.05 -6.34 -3.77
C PRO A 470 33.37 -6.62 -2.42
N ARG A 471 33.03 -5.57 -1.67
CA ARG A 471 32.31 -5.67 -0.38
C ARG A 471 30.79 -5.59 -0.47
N ASP A 472 30.22 -5.39 -1.66
CA ASP A 472 28.76 -5.32 -1.86
C ASP A 472 28.21 -6.74 -2.05
N VAL A 473 28.16 -7.48 -0.94
CA VAL A 473 27.69 -8.89 -0.88
C VAL A 473 26.28 -9.00 -1.45
N ARG A 474 25.39 -8.06 -1.11
CA ARG A 474 23.99 -8.09 -1.56
C ARG A 474 23.86 -8.05 -3.08
N ARG A 475 24.63 -7.20 -3.78
CA ARG A 475 24.60 -7.16 -5.24
C ARG A 475 25.25 -8.38 -5.88
N THR A 476 26.32 -8.89 -5.27
CA THR A 476 27.00 -10.12 -5.71
C THR A 476 26.05 -11.32 -5.64
N VAL A 477 25.43 -11.53 -4.48
CA VAL A 477 24.44 -12.60 -4.25
C VAL A 477 23.25 -12.47 -5.19
N ARG A 478 22.75 -11.25 -5.41
CA ARG A 478 21.63 -11.02 -6.33
C ARG A 478 21.98 -11.39 -7.79
N ALA A 479 23.21 -11.14 -8.22
CA ALA A 479 23.67 -11.52 -9.56
C ALA A 479 23.75 -13.05 -9.71
N LEU A 480 24.22 -13.74 -8.68
CA LEU A 480 24.27 -15.20 -8.61
C LEU A 480 22.85 -15.82 -8.61
N GLU A 481 21.95 -15.30 -7.77
CA GLU A 481 20.55 -15.72 -7.71
C GLU A 481 19.84 -15.57 -9.06
N ARG A 482 20.09 -14.47 -9.78
CA ARG A 482 19.47 -14.21 -11.09
C ARG A 482 19.84 -15.26 -12.14
N LEU A 483 21.05 -15.80 -12.07
CA LEU A 483 21.50 -16.89 -12.95
C LEU A 483 21.17 -18.28 -12.39
N GLY A 484 20.40 -18.36 -11.29
CA GLY A 484 20.02 -19.62 -10.66
C GLY A 484 21.15 -20.35 -9.93
N ILE A 485 22.30 -19.69 -9.73
CA ILE A 485 23.49 -20.30 -9.13
C ILE A 485 23.24 -20.61 -7.66
N SER A 486 23.61 -21.82 -7.24
CA SER A 486 23.38 -22.36 -5.90
C SER A 486 24.57 -22.18 -4.97
N PRO A 487 24.36 -21.83 -3.69
CA PRO A 487 25.44 -21.77 -2.70
C PRO A 487 26.02 -23.15 -2.37
N GLU A 488 25.25 -24.24 -2.47
CA GLU A 488 25.63 -25.59 -2.03
C GLU A 488 26.88 -26.12 -2.75
N GLY A 489 27.03 -25.80 -4.05
CA GLY A 489 28.23 -26.19 -4.81
C GLY A 489 29.48 -25.41 -4.38
N TRP A 490 29.30 -24.18 -3.91
CA TRP A 490 30.40 -23.29 -3.52
C TRP A 490 30.78 -23.49 -2.06
N GLU A 491 29.82 -23.84 -1.20
CA GLU A 491 30.08 -24.26 0.18
C GLU A 491 31.08 -25.43 0.22
N ALA A 492 30.93 -26.41 -0.68
CA ALA A 492 31.88 -27.51 -0.82
C ALA A 492 33.22 -27.05 -1.43
N GLU A 493 33.19 -26.22 -2.49
CA GLU A 493 34.38 -25.70 -3.17
C GLU A 493 35.29 -24.88 -2.23
N PHE A 494 34.69 -23.97 -1.45
CA PHE A 494 35.39 -23.15 -0.45
C PHE A 494 35.75 -23.91 0.83
N SER A 495 35.09 -25.03 1.10
CA SER A 495 35.49 -25.91 2.20
C SER A 495 36.65 -26.84 1.81
N ALA A 496 36.79 -27.19 0.54
CA ALA A 496 37.90 -28.00 0.00
C ALA A 496 39.18 -27.19 -0.24
N SER A 497 39.06 -25.89 -0.51
CA SER A 497 40.18 -24.96 -0.61
C SER A 497 40.49 -24.39 0.77
N GLY A 498 41.34 -25.08 1.53
CA GLY A 498 41.70 -24.77 2.92
C GLY A 498 41.94 -23.29 3.22
N ALA A 499 41.51 -22.87 4.41
CA ALA A 499 41.69 -21.51 4.92
C ALA A 499 43.16 -21.07 4.94
N PRO A 500 43.47 -19.79 4.71
CA PRO A 500 44.59 -19.15 5.34
C PRO A 500 44.14 -18.43 6.62
N THR A 501 44.94 -18.67 7.65
CA THR A 501 45.07 -18.00 8.93
C THR A 501 45.03 -16.47 8.87
N GLY A 502 44.63 -15.87 10.00
CA GLY A 502 44.34 -14.45 10.18
C GLY A 502 45.35 -13.47 9.59
N GLY A 503 44.82 -12.36 9.07
CA GLY A 503 45.56 -11.17 8.69
C GLY A 503 45.18 -10.00 9.59
N GLN A 504 46.19 -9.39 10.21
CA GLN A 504 46.14 -8.22 11.09
C GLN A 504 45.47 -6.98 10.47
N PRO A 505 45.05 -6.00 11.29
CA PRO A 505 44.58 -4.71 10.80
C PRO A 505 45.75 -3.92 10.21
N VAL A 506 45.61 -3.48 8.96
CA VAL A 506 46.57 -2.58 8.30
C VAL A 506 46.21 -1.14 8.67
N GLU A 507 47.10 -0.47 9.41
CA GLU A 507 47.05 0.98 9.67
C GLU A 507 47.36 1.81 8.40
N PRO A 508 46.92 3.07 8.33
CA PRO A 508 47.09 3.91 7.16
C PRO A 508 48.47 4.59 7.16
N GLY A 509 49.41 4.08 6.37
CA GLY A 509 50.66 4.76 6.03
C GLY A 509 50.54 5.48 4.68
N GLY A 510 50.78 6.80 4.67
CA GLY A 510 50.79 7.62 3.46
C GLY A 510 52.07 7.47 2.62
N GLY A 511 52.07 8.15 1.47
CA GLY A 511 53.29 8.57 0.77
C GLY A 511 53.61 7.84 -0.54
N ASP A 512 53.34 8.56 -1.63
CA ASP A 512 54.16 8.72 -2.84
C ASP A 512 54.45 7.57 -3.84
N SER A 513 53.90 7.83 -5.04
CA SER A 513 54.53 7.81 -6.37
C SER A 513 55.15 6.54 -6.96
N ALA A 514 54.62 6.24 -8.17
CA ALA A 514 55.29 5.75 -9.37
C ALA A 514 55.90 4.33 -9.36
N PHE A 515 55.36 3.45 -10.20
CA PHE A 515 56.10 2.95 -11.37
C PHE A 515 55.15 2.35 -12.40
N ALA A 516 55.42 2.70 -13.66
CA ALA A 516 54.70 2.29 -14.86
C ALA A 516 55.07 0.84 -15.27
N GLY A 517 54.13 0.16 -15.94
CA GLY A 517 54.35 -1.14 -16.56
C GLY A 517 53.15 -1.54 -17.42
N SER A 518 53.17 -1.12 -18.68
CA SER A 518 52.17 -1.37 -19.73
C SER A 518 52.11 -2.83 -20.17
N ALA A 519 50.90 -3.38 -20.33
CA ALA A 519 50.60 -4.57 -21.14
C ALA A 519 49.17 -4.45 -21.72
N PRO A 520 48.88 -5.11 -22.87
CA PRO A 520 48.26 -4.48 -24.03
C PRO A 520 46.73 -4.40 -23.99
N ARG A 521 46.20 -3.36 -24.65
CA ARG A 521 44.79 -3.19 -24.97
C ARG A 521 44.37 -4.23 -26.01
N GLY A 522 43.73 -5.30 -25.56
CA GLY A 522 42.87 -6.12 -26.41
C GLY A 522 41.48 -5.49 -26.46
N GLU A 523 41.08 -4.98 -27.62
CA GLU A 523 39.73 -4.52 -27.93
C GLU A 523 38.74 -5.68 -27.91
N GLY A 524 38.34 -6.10 -26.71
CA GLY A 524 37.06 -6.77 -26.51
C GLY A 524 36.05 -5.69 -26.18
N SER A 525 35.37 -5.13 -27.19
CA SER A 525 34.24 -4.26 -26.93
C SER A 525 33.23 -5.06 -26.09
N LEU A 526 32.98 -4.60 -24.86
CA LEU A 526 31.82 -5.04 -24.10
C LEU A 526 30.62 -4.92 -25.05
N PRO A 527 29.80 -5.97 -25.22
CA PRO A 527 28.65 -5.88 -26.10
C PRO A 527 27.86 -4.62 -25.70
N PRO A 528 27.52 -3.73 -26.66
CA PRO A 528 26.88 -2.47 -26.33
C PRO A 528 25.64 -2.79 -25.50
N LYS A 529 25.52 -2.19 -24.30
CA LYS A 529 24.30 -2.31 -23.49
C LYS A 529 23.14 -1.95 -24.41
N LYS A 530 22.26 -2.91 -24.73
CA LYS A 530 21.04 -2.67 -25.51
C LYS A 530 20.39 -1.40 -24.94
N ARG A 531 20.28 -0.35 -25.76
CA ARG A 531 19.57 0.88 -25.41
C ARG A 531 18.13 0.46 -25.12
N ARG A 532 17.72 0.56 -23.86
CA ARG A 532 16.37 0.22 -23.43
C ARG A 532 15.44 1.31 -23.95
N GLN A 533 14.38 0.90 -24.63
CA GLN A 533 13.40 1.83 -25.18
C GLN A 533 12.22 1.94 -24.22
N SER A 534 11.64 3.12 -24.11
CA SER A 534 10.40 3.30 -23.36
C SER A 534 9.24 2.83 -24.23
N PRO A 535 8.25 2.10 -23.68
CA PRO A 535 7.04 1.75 -24.41
C PRO A 535 6.15 2.98 -24.54
N PHE A 536 6.32 3.96 -23.65
CA PHE A 536 5.53 5.18 -23.62
C PHE A 536 5.98 6.16 -24.69
N ARG A 537 5.04 6.97 -25.17
CA ARG A 537 5.37 8.28 -25.71
C ARG A 537 5.84 9.14 -24.54
N LEU A 538 7.15 9.19 -24.30
CA LEU A 538 7.73 9.75 -23.09
C LEU A 538 8.17 11.21 -23.29
N LEU A 539 7.73 12.10 -22.40
CA LEU A 539 8.38 13.39 -22.16
C LEU A 539 9.19 13.33 -20.87
N PHE A 540 10.52 13.22 -21.00
CA PHE A 540 11.41 13.07 -19.86
C PHE A 540 12.09 14.39 -19.51
N LEU A 541 11.70 14.98 -18.38
CA LEU A 541 12.16 16.27 -17.90
C LEU A 541 13.06 16.09 -16.67
N GLY A 542 14.18 16.79 -16.63
CA GLY A 542 15.08 16.84 -15.48
C GLY A 542 15.31 18.28 -15.05
N ILE A 543 15.18 18.58 -13.77
CA ILE A 543 15.62 19.87 -13.23
C ILE A 543 16.91 19.70 -12.42
N THR A 544 17.84 20.64 -12.60
CA THR A 544 19.16 20.65 -11.97
C THR A 544 19.46 22.01 -11.36
N MET A 545 20.49 22.08 -10.54
CA MET A 545 20.98 23.32 -9.93
C MET A 545 22.49 23.23 -9.72
N GLU A 546 23.16 24.38 -9.70
CA GLU A 546 24.56 24.50 -9.30
C GLU A 546 24.78 23.85 -7.92
N ARG A 547 25.89 23.13 -7.79
CA ARG A 547 26.15 22.22 -6.67
C ARG A 547 26.18 22.94 -5.33
N THR A 548 26.82 24.10 -5.25
CA THR A 548 26.95 24.89 -4.03
C THR A 548 25.60 25.39 -3.56
N ARG A 549 24.77 25.90 -4.48
CA ARG A 549 23.38 26.31 -4.19
C ARG A 549 22.51 25.14 -3.74
N LEU A 550 22.60 24.01 -4.44
CA LEU A 550 21.89 22.79 -4.08
C LEU A 550 22.28 22.32 -2.67
N TYR A 551 23.56 22.37 -2.32
CA TYR A 551 24.04 21.97 -1.00
C TYR A 551 23.55 22.90 0.10
N ARG A 552 23.52 24.23 -0.13
CA ARG A 552 22.93 25.18 0.82
C ARG A 552 21.44 24.90 1.06
N ARG A 553 20.67 24.61 0.01
CA ARG A 553 19.25 24.24 0.12
C ARG A 553 19.05 22.93 0.90
N ILE A 554 19.93 21.94 0.67
CA ILE A 554 19.91 20.69 1.44
C ILE A 554 20.16 20.95 2.92
N GLU A 555 21.15 21.76 3.26
CA GLU A 555 21.45 22.10 4.66
C GLU A 555 20.28 22.82 5.33
N ALA A 556 19.78 23.88 4.69
CA ALA A 556 18.64 24.64 5.20
C ALA A 556 17.39 23.76 5.39
N ARG A 557 17.13 22.85 4.45
CA ARG A 557 16.02 21.90 4.57
C ARG A 557 16.20 20.94 5.74
N VAL A 558 17.41 20.43 5.97
CA VAL A 558 17.66 19.54 7.11
C VAL A 558 17.43 20.31 8.42
N ASP A 559 17.91 21.55 8.50
CA ASP A 559 17.69 22.40 9.67
C ASP A 559 16.19 22.67 9.89
N GLU A 560 15.44 22.95 8.83
CA GLU A 560 13.98 23.12 8.88
C GLU A 560 13.27 21.83 9.33
N GLN A 561 13.68 20.67 8.83
CA GLN A 561 13.10 19.38 9.22
C GLN A 561 13.29 19.12 10.72
N ILE A 562 14.48 19.39 11.25
CA ILE A 562 14.76 19.28 12.68
C ILE A 562 13.88 20.26 13.48
N ALA A 563 13.82 21.53 13.06
CA ALA A 563 13.00 22.54 13.72
C ALA A 563 11.49 22.20 13.70
N ARG A 564 11.01 21.49 12.68
CA ARG A 564 9.63 21.03 12.55
C ARG A 564 9.31 19.77 13.36
N GLY A 565 10.30 19.17 14.02
CA GLY A 565 10.11 18.02 14.91
C GLY A 565 10.43 16.66 14.26
N LEU A 566 11.42 16.60 13.36
CA LEU A 566 11.86 15.32 12.79
C LEU A 566 12.35 14.33 13.86
N LEU A 567 12.98 14.82 14.93
CA LEU A 567 13.43 13.98 16.04
C LEU A 567 12.23 13.35 16.76
N GLU A 568 11.17 14.12 16.99
CA GLU A 568 9.92 13.69 17.61
C GLU A 568 9.18 12.70 16.72
N GLU A 569 9.15 12.93 15.40
CA GLU A 569 8.59 11.98 14.44
C GLU A 569 9.34 10.64 14.47
N ALA A 570 10.68 10.67 14.48
CA ALA A 570 11.50 9.47 14.59
C ALA A 570 11.31 8.76 15.96
N ARG A 571 11.19 9.52 17.05
CA ARG A 571 10.91 9.00 18.39
C ARG A 571 9.56 8.29 18.44
N SER A 572 8.51 8.93 17.93
CA SER A 572 7.16 8.37 17.88
C SER A 572 7.12 7.03 17.14
N LEU A 573 7.86 6.90 16.05
CA LEU A 573 7.98 5.64 15.30
C LEU A 573 8.67 4.53 16.11
N LEU A 574 9.78 4.85 16.80
CA LEU A 574 10.47 3.88 17.68
C LEU A 574 9.62 3.48 18.89
N GLU A 575 8.96 4.45 19.54
CA GLU A 575 8.07 4.22 20.68
C GLU A 575 6.84 3.38 20.29
N ALA A 576 6.38 3.52 19.04
CA ALA A 576 5.34 2.65 18.47
C ALA A 576 5.82 1.22 18.17
N GLY A 577 7.08 0.89 18.48
CA GLY A 577 7.65 -0.46 18.33
C GLY A 577 8.24 -0.74 16.94
N LEU A 578 8.48 0.28 16.11
CA LEU A 578 9.14 0.09 14.83
C LEU A 578 10.61 -0.31 15.06
N ASP A 579 11.02 -1.43 14.47
CA ASP A 579 12.40 -1.87 14.51
C ASP A 579 13.31 -0.81 13.87
N ALA A 580 14.39 -0.42 14.57
CA ALA A 580 15.41 0.48 14.08
C ALA A 580 16.05 0.02 12.75
N GLU A 581 16.04 -1.29 12.49
CA GLU A 581 16.56 -1.87 11.25
C GLU A 581 15.53 -1.91 10.12
N ALA A 582 14.26 -1.54 10.39
CA ALA A 582 13.20 -1.50 9.39
C ALA A 582 13.57 -0.60 8.21
N THR A 583 13.12 -0.99 7.01
CA THR A 583 13.43 -0.25 5.76
C THR A 583 13.04 1.22 5.84
N ALA A 584 11.92 1.53 6.52
CA ALA A 584 11.48 2.88 6.81
C ALA A 584 12.52 3.70 7.61
N LEU A 585 13.05 3.16 8.71
CA LEU A 585 14.05 3.86 9.54
C LEU A 585 15.46 3.86 8.94
N GLN A 586 15.70 3.12 7.86
CA GLN A 586 16.92 3.24 7.07
C GLN A 586 16.92 4.46 6.12
N ALA A 587 15.82 5.21 6.05
CA ALA A 587 15.73 6.49 5.35
C ALA A 587 16.72 7.52 5.93
N LEU A 588 17.25 8.39 5.05
CA LEU A 588 18.06 9.54 5.47
C LEU A 588 17.24 10.46 6.37
N GLY A 589 17.86 10.95 7.45
CA GLY A 589 17.16 11.64 8.53
C GLY A 589 16.93 10.67 9.69
N TYR A 590 16.09 9.67 9.49
CA TYR A 590 15.74 8.70 10.53
C TYR A 590 16.94 7.85 10.96
N LYS A 591 17.69 7.31 10.00
CA LYS A 591 18.85 6.46 10.26
C LYS A 591 19.91 7.13 11.14
N GLU A 592 20.08 8.43 10.97
CA GLU A 592 21.04 9.22 11.76
C GLU A 592 20.48 9.65 13.12
N LEU A 593 19.16 9.77 13.26
CA LEU A 593 18.50 10.16 14.52
C LEU A 593 18.25 8.98 15.46
N VAL A 594 18.14 7.75 14.96
CA VAL A 594 17.97 6.56 15.80
C VAL A 594 19.09 6.44 16.86
N PRO A 595 20.39 6.59 16.54
CA PRO A 595 21.45 6.60 17.56
C PRO A 595 21.32 7.71 18.61
N VAL A 596 20.78 8.88 18.23
CA VAL A 596 20.51 9.97 19.18
C VAL A 596 19.45 9.54 20.20
N LEU A 597 18.38 8.91 19.73
CA LEU A 597 17.27 8.43 20.56
C LEU A 597 17.68 7.28 21.49
N ARG A 598 18.79 6.58 21.16
CA ARG A 598 19.41 5.56 22.01
C ARG A 598 20.48 6.09 22.96
N GLY A 599 20.81 7.38 22.88
CA GLY A 599 21.88 7.99 23.68
C GLY A 599 23.30 7.66 23.21
N GLU A 600 23.46 7.15 21.98
CA GLU A 600 24.74 6.73 21.41
C GLU A 600 25.52 7.90 20.77
N THR A 601 24.83 8.99 20.41
CA THR A 601 25.45 10.17 19.79
C THR A 601 24.65 11.45 20.08
N THR A 602 25.22 12.61 19.76
CA THR A 602 24.55 13.92 19.95
C THR A 602 23.67 14.27 18.75
N LEU A 603 22.63 15.09 18.99
CA LEU A 603 21.79 15.61 17.92
C LEU A 603 22.61 16.42 16.90
N GLU A 604 23.60 17.19 17.36
CA GLU A 604 24.49 17.99 16.52
C GLU A 604 25.27 17.12 15.53
N GLU A 605 25.84 16.00 16.02
CA GLU A 605 26.59 15.07 15.18
C GLU A 605 25.65 14.36 14.18
N ALA A 606 24.46 13.95 14.62
CA ALA A 606 23.46 13.38 13.72
C ALA A 606 23.06 14.36 12.62
N VAL A 607 22.78 15.63 12.94
CA VAL A 607 22.44 16.66 11.95
C VAL A 607 23.58 16.87 10.96
N ARG A 608 24.83 16.89 11.42
CA ARG A 608 26.02 16.95 10.55
C ARG A 608 26.06 15.76 9.58
N LEU A 609 25.77 14.55 10.07
CA LEU A 609 25.72 13.34 9.25
C LEU A 609 24.57 13.36 8.25
N ILE A 610 23.37 13.81 8.63
CA ILE A 610 22.22 13.95 7.73
C ILE A 610 22.58 14.89 6.57
N LYS A 611 23.10 16.09 6.87
CA LYS A 611 23.54 17.05 5.85
C LYS A 611 24.55 16.43 4.89
N ARG A 612 25.59 15.76 5.43
CA ARG A 612 26.62 15.10 4.61
C ARG A 612 26.05 14.00 3.71
N ARG A 613 25.25 13.09 4.27
CA ARG A 613 24.71 11.93 3.54
C ARG A 613 23.64 12.34 2.52
N THR A 614 22.83 13.35 2.81
CA THR A 614 21.85 13.90 1.85
C THR A 614 22.53 14.56 0.65
N LYS A 615 23.64 15.28 0.85
CA LYS A 615 24.47 15.79 -0.27
C LYS A 615 25.05 14.66 -1.13
N GLN A 616 25.54 13.59 -0.50
CA GLN A 616 26.03 12.42 -1.22
C GLN A 616 24.91 11.71 -1.99
N TYR A 617 23.71 11.63 -1.41
CA TYR A 617 22.54 11.08 -2.08
C TYR A 617 22.13 11.93 -3.29
N ALA A 618 22.06 13.25 -3.16
CA ALA A 618 21.81 14.17 -4.28
C ALA A 618 22.83 13.99 -5.41
N LYS A 619 24.12 13.83 -5.10
CA LYS A 619 25.17 13.52 -6.08
C LYS A 619 24.90 12.19 -6.80
N ARG A 620 24.52 11.15 -6.07
CA ARG A 620 24.18 9.83 -6.65
C ARG A 620 22.94 9.93 -7.55
N GLN A 621 21.91 10.66 -7.14
CA GLN A 621 20.71 10.90 -7.96
C GLN A 621 21.05 11.58 -9.28
N LEU A 622 21.82 12.67 -9.23
CA LEU A 622 22.28 13.37 -10.45
C LEU A 622 23.11 12.47 -11.36
N SER A 623 24.06 11.72 -10.78
CA SER A 623 24.89 10.77 -11.53
C SER A 623 24.04 9.69 -12.21
N TRP A 624 22.98 9.21 -11.56
CA TRP A 624 22.06 8.24 -12.12
C TRP A 624 21.27 8.83 -13.28
N PHE A 625 20.58 9.95 -13.05
CA PHE A 625 19.69 10.55 -14.05
C PHE A 625 20.45 11.10 -15.26
N ARG A 626 21.67 11.61 -15.10
CA ARG A 626 22.52 12.04 -16.23
C ARG A 626 22.98 10.88 -17.10
N GLY A 627 22.97 9.66 -16.57
CA GLY A 627 23.26 8.44 -17.33
C GLY A 627 22.05 7.91 -18.11
N LEU A 628 20.85 8.49 -17.94
CA LEU A 628 19.67 8.10 -18.69
C LEU A 628 19.61 8.85 -20.03
N PRO A 629 19.31 8.16 -21.14
CA PRO A 629 19.04 8.83 -22.41
C PRO A 629 17.75 9.66 -22.31
N ASP A 630 17.64 10.68 -23.17
CA ASP A 630 16.41 11.43 -23.46
C ASP A 630 15.87 12.34 -22.35
N VAL A 631 16.56 12.46 -21.21
CA VAL A 631 16.24 13.46 -20.17
C VAL A 631 16.62 14.86 -20.67
N ARG A 632 15.64 15.74 -20.81
CA ARG A 632 15.84 17.17 -21.11
C ARG A 632 16.09 17.93 -19.82
N TRP A 633 17.28 18.51 -19.67
CA TRP A 633 17.71 19.15 -18.43
C TRP A 633 17.49 20.65 -18.43
N PHE A 634 16.91 21.15 -17.34
CA PHE A 634 16.63 22.56 -17.12
C PHE A 634 17.32 23.06 -15.84
N PRO A 635 18.04 24.19 -15.90
CA PRO A 635 18.52 24.86 -14.70
C PRO A 635 17.34 25.41 -13.87
N TRP A 636 17.40 25.30 -12.55
CA TRP A 636 16.31 25.70 -11.63
C TRP A 636 16.72 26.75 -10.59
N GLU A 637 17.82 27.44 -10.88
CA GLU A 637 18.30 28.65 -10.22
C GLU A 637 17.36 29.81 -10.43
N GLU A 638 17.24 30.70 -9.44
CA GLU A 638 16.29 31.81 -9.43
C GLU A 638 16.39 32.72 -10.67
N GLU A 639 17.61 32.94 -11.18
CA GLU A 639 17.91 33.83 -12.30
C GLU A 639 17.39 33.30 -13.65
N VAL A 640 17.33 31.98 -13.82
CA VAL A 640 16.92 31.31 -15.07
C VAL A 640 15.66 30.45 -14.91
N ARG A 641 15.09 30.41 -13.69
CA ARG A 641 13.93 29.58 -13.36
C ARG A 641 12.74 29.93 -14.21
N GLU A 642 12.45 31.23 -14.41
CA GLU A 642 11.28 31.62 -15.19
C GLU A 642 11.41 31.27 -16.68
N GLU A 643 12.62 31.35 -17.24
CA GLU A 643 12.88 30.91 -18.62
C GLU A 643 12.71 29.40 -18.75
N SER A 644 13.37 28.64 -17.86
CA SER A 644 13.25 27.18 -17.80
C SER A 644 11.81 26.73 -17.57
N ARG A 645 11.07 27.44 -16.71
CA ARG A 645 9.66 27.20 -16.43
C ARG A 645 8.81 27.41 -17.68
N LYS A 646 9.00 28.51 -18.41
CA LYS A 646 8.29 28.76 -19.68
C LYS A 646 8.55 27.65 -20.70
N GLU A 647 9.80 27.22 -20.84
CA GLU A 647 10.17 26.15 -21.77
C GLU A 647 9.53 24.81 -21.37
N ILE A 648 9.60 24.44 -20.08
CA ILE A 648 8.96 23.22 -19.57
C ILE A 648 7.45 23.25 -19.83
N PHE A 649 6.77 24.37 -19.55
CA PHE A 649 5.33 24.49 -19.79
C PHE A 649 4.98 24.42 -21.28
N ALA A 650 5.82 25.00 -22.16
CA ALA A 650 5.64 24.89 -23.60
C ALA A 650 5.80 23.44 -24.09
N LEU A 651 6.79 22.71 -23.56
CA LEU A 651 6.99 21.29 -23.88
C LEU A 651 5.83 20.43 -23.41
N VAL A 652 5.34 20.66 -22.18
CA VAL A 652 4.18 19.94 -21.64
C VAL A 652 2.94 20.27 -22.48
N ALA A 653 2.69 21.53 -22.83
CA ALA A 653 1.58 21.91 -23.70
C ALA A 653 1.67 21.26 -25.09
N GLY A 654 2.84 21.29 -25.74
CA GLY A 654 3.05 20.64 -27.03
C GLY A 654 2.88 19.12 -26.98
N PHE A 655 3.20 18.51 -25.84
CA PHE A 655 2.99 17.08 -25.62
C PHE A 655 1.49 16.68 -25.61
N PHE A 656 0.59 17.58 -25.22
CA PHE A 656 -0.86 17.37 -25.39
C PHE A 656 -1.27 17.49 -26.86
N CYS A 657 -0.76 18.49 -27.59
CA CYS A 657 -1.15 18.74 -28.99
C CYS A 657 -0.75 17.61 -29.96
N THR A 658 0.37 16.94 -29.72
CA THR A 658 0.83 15.82 -30.56
C THR A 658 -0.02 14.55 -30.45
N GLY A 659 -0.98 14.47 -29.51
CA GLY A 659 -1.90 13.34 -29.36
C GLY A 659 -3.27 13.50 -30.02
N ALA A 660 -3.61 14.71 -30.49
CA ALA A 660 -4.96 15.03 -30.97
C ALA A 660 -5.17 14.81 -32.49
N ASN A 661 -4.12 14.45 -33.24
CA ASN A 661 -4.16 14.28 -34.70
C ASN A 661 -4.14 12.82 -35.17
N SER A 662 -4.48 11.86 -34.31
CA SER A 662 -4.52 10.43 -34.66
C SER A 662 -5.76 9.74 -34.12
N THR A 663 -6.93 10.13 -34.62
CA THR A 663 -8.17 9.32 -34.75
C THR A 663 -9.19 10.13 -35.50
#